data_AF-A0A7X8F7Z2-F1
#
_entry.id   AF-A0A7X8F7Z2-F1
#
_cell.length_a   1.000
_cell.length_b   1.000
_cell.length_c   1.000
_cell.angle_alpha   90.00
_cell.angle_beta   90.00
_cell.angle_gamma   90.00
#
_symmetry.space_group_name_H-M   'P 1'
#
loop_
_entity.id
_entity.type
_entity.pdbx_description
1 polymer ?
#
loop_
_entity_poly.entity_id
_entity_poly.type
_entity_poly.pdbx_seq_one_letter_code
_entity_poly.pdbx_strand_id
1 'polypeptide(L)'
;MKLRLILLSILVYALACNEVNAWVGMAMPELKVEGRHLKDTHGNVVLLHGFAQTFSPWFNEQGSKWSNYDVNGCLSYNKGIIDKIMAAGWKVNFVRQHMDPYWSNTPGCSGRYEGEECFNESRFRKYLDEVFVPMAEYAVSKGLYVIMRPPGVFPENIEVGDVYNEYLINVWDIVSQHPKLKNHPNIMFELGNEPIRILGTDGTYGTSSQGHYDNLKRYFQSMVDVIRGNGARNILWIPGLGWQSKYKGYAVNPIEGENIGYAVHLYPGWFGSHDGGNTSTANGYDAFKAEWEAEIKPVSDFAPIVITEMDWADEKYNASWGKGHTGVAGGEGFGANFKKIMDETGNVSWLIFTDAHLLAQFKPTPPPQGVAYTFLTDPEACPWPAYHWYQEYALENYPRPDFVNRSHSDNGDGTYTNPVIHADFPDPDVIRVEDVYYMVSTTMHVFPGATLLKSYDLVNWEYCANPLEMIDPSDGYSLLNNESRYAQGQWASSLRYKNGKFYMLFNVNNLGGFLLTASNPEGPWDLKKLSRGYYDPGLLFDEDGKNYVVSGINSLKVIEINDDFEPVGNEHEVVLRDNSGLEGSHFYKIGDYYYIYATYGGWPASQTVFRSRNVFGPYEECEPMFLYRQDNIHQGALIETQTGEWWTMLFYDKGPYGRLPNLQPIKWVNDWPVIGINGNVVTTYQKPNVGKEHPVKVLPTNDNFRNYKLGMQWGWNHNPDNTKWSLFENPGHLRLKTASTTTDFLQARNTLTQRIFGYHSQTKDSYGTICMDVSGMKEGDMAGLAVIQDPYGYIAVTIEGGKKKLIWRKAEIEKAGTVPDLTTSKDISLNDKIYFRAVTNYGTGKCKFYYSIDNVNYTPFGSEYSMSYKLSVFMGIRFGIFNFATKNTGGYVDVDWFSTEESFDEAVFYDDSMVGYTENEITVDEIYTDKSQFEMMVGAVRSLDLKARFMDGHEENIASKCTYSVSDPEVLHVVNGQIVSKKKGECVITATYRDLLGNARSLEIVVSTTYFPFSAGEFNPNIFGTGSYDEKTRTLITSQYGFGGWKYDSGIDLSGYKELIVELQSAQSCGASFRIFDQNNYWVSPYMYNLANNTTRFSVDLTKLKTESGQAMDPSHIYIVGFWSYGGCPIRIKSMTLIEKAPNSIENLYDDSDAGKLVDVFMMNGIKIRTQVRAADAYRDLPNGIYIVGKKKVVIIK
;
A
#
# COMPACT_ATOMS: atom_id res chain seq x y z
N MET A 1 -46.38 -8.07 51.03
CA MET A 1 -45.97 -6.82 50.35
C MET A 1 -44.50 -6.79 49.89
N LYS A 2 -43.63 -7.74 50.29
CA LYS A 2 -42.21 -7.82 49.83
C LYS A 2 -41.94 -8.77 48.65
N LEU A 3 -42.94 -9.52 48.17
CA LEU A 3 -42.79 -10.43 47.02
C LEU A 3 -43.19 -9.82 45.67
N ARG A 4 -43.82 -8.63 45.66
CA ARG A 4 -44.21 -7.91 44.42
C ARG A 4 -43.17 -6.87 43.94
N LEU A 5 -42.15 -6.56 44.74
CA LEU A 5 -41.07 -5.65 44.32
C LEU A 5 -39.87 -6.37 43.69
N ILE A 6 -39.70 -7.68 43.86
CA ILE A 6 -38.57 -8.44 43.29
C ILE A 6 -38.89 -8.96 41.88
N LEU A 7 -40.18 -9.13 41.56
CA LEU A 7 -40.62 -9.49 40.20
C LEU A 7 -40.71 -8.30 39.24
N LEU A 8 -40.66 -7.06 39.73
CA LEU A 8 -40.61 -5.87 38.86
C LEU A 8 -39.17 -5.48 38.47
N SER A 9 -38.16 -5.86 39.27
CA SER A 9 -36.75 -5.60 38.95
C SER A 9 -36.14 -6.67 38.04
N ILE A 10 -36.73 -7.87 37.95
CA ILE A 10 -36.30 -8.93 37.01
C ILE A 10 -36.98 -8.78 35.63
N LEU A 11 -38.08 -8.03 35.52
CA LEU A 11 -38.72 -7.70 34.23
C LEU A 11 -38.17 -6.44 33.55
N VAL A 12 -37.31 -5.66 34.24
CA VAL A 12 -36.64 -4.45 33.68
C VAL A 12 -35.26 -4.77 33.11
N TYR A 13 -34.71 -5.96 33.37
CA TYR A 13 -33.46 -6.46 32.76
C TYR A 13 -33.66 -7.39 31.55
N ALA A 14 -34.87 -7.39 30.98
CA ALA A 14 -35.21 -8.05 29.71
C ALA A 14 -35.82 -7.08 28.68
N LEU A 15 -35.55 -5.79 28.83
CA LEU A 15 -35.46 -4.89 27.69
C LEU A 15 -33.96 -4.77 27.40
N ALA A 16 -33.43 -5.72 26.64
CA ALA A 16 -32.34 -5.34 25.76
C ALA A 16 -32.89 -4.14 24.99
N CYS A 17 -32.40 -2.93 25.29
CA CYS A 17 -32.30 -1.95 24.24
C CYS A 17 -31.50 -2.70 23.18
N ASN A 18 -32.19 -3.26 22.18
CA ASN A 18 -31.53 -3.70 20.98
C ASN A 18 -30.80 -2.45 20.52
N GLU A 19 -29.48 -2.40 20.72
CA GLU A 19 -28.68 -1.34 20.15
C GLU A 19 -28.97 -1.39 18.66
N VAL A 20 -29.65 -0.35 18.19
CA VAL A 20 -29.97 -0.21 16.78
C VAL A 20 -28.63 -0.02 16.10
N ASN A 21 -28.16 -1.05 15.40
CA ASN A 21 -26.97 -1.06 14.56
C ASN A 21 -27.39 -1.08 13.09
N ALA A 22 -26.47 -0.75 12.18
CA ALA A 22 -26.60 -0.82 10.72
C ALA A 22 -27.40 -2.04 10.30
N TRP A 23 -26.98 -3.21 10.80
CA TRP A 23 -27.83 -4.38 10.98
C TRP A 23 -27.21 -5.38 11.96
N VAL A 24 -27.99 -6.39 12.35
CA VAL A 24 -27.53 -7.46 13.24
C VAL A 24 -26.31 -8.16 12.66
N GLY A 25 -25.20 -8.14 13.40
CA GLY A 25 -23.96 -8.81 13.01
C GLY A 25 -23.10 -8.03 12.01
N MET A 26 -23.39 -6.76 11.72
CA MET A 26 -22.54 -5.95 10.84
C MET A 26 -21.16 -5.73 11.49
N ALA A 27 -20.12 -6.22 10.82
CA ALA A 27 -18.74 -6.06 11.26
C ALA A 27 -18.14 -4.72 10.82
N MET A 28 -17.10 -4.29 11.54
CA MET A 28 -16.40 -3.03 11.27
C MET A 28 -14.87 -3.22 11.25
N PRO A 29 -14.32 -4.19 10.47
CA PRO A 29 -12.88 -4.35 10.33
C PRO A 29 -12.25 -3.08 9.74
N GLU A 30 -10.93 -2.94 9.91
CA GLU A 30 -10.18 -1.97 9.13
C GLU A 30 -10.28 -2.33 7.64
N LEU A 31 -10.50 -1.31 6.80
CA LEU A 31 -10.52 -1.48 5.35
C LEU A 31 -9.26 -0.87 4.74
N LYS A 32 -8.80 -1.47 3.65
CA LYS A 32 -7.66 -0.98 2.86
C LYS A 32 -7.96 -1.03 1.37
N VAL A 33 -7.26 -0.21 0.60
CA VAL A 33 -7.26 -0.32 -0.86
C VAL A 33 -6.20 -1.32 -1.28
N GLU A 34 -6.60 -2.35 -2.01
CA GLU A 34 -5.70 -3.36 -2.59
C GLU A 34 -6.06 -3.60 -4.05
N GLY A 35 -5.16 -3.20 -4.95
CA GLY A 35 -5.47 -3.11 -6.38
C GLY A 35 -6.66 -2.18 -6.60
N ARG A 36 -7.60 -2.60 -7.44
CA ARG A 36 -8.82 -1.83 -7.73
C ARG A 36 -9.92 -1.95 -6.67
N HIS A 37 -9.73 -2.74 -5.61
CA HIS A 37 -10.79 -3.05 -4.65
C HIS A 37 -10.54 -2.42 -3.28
N LEU A 38 -11.64 -2.08 -2.60
CA LEU A 38 -11.66 -1.92 -1.17
C LEU A 38 -11.79 -3.31 -0.54
N LYS A 39 -10.91 -3.67 0.39
CA LYS A 39 -10.89 -4.98 1.02
C LYS A 39 -10.86 -4.91 2.54
N ASP A 40 -11.44 -5.91 3.19
CA ASP A 40 -11.29 -6.12 4.63
C ASP A 40 -9.96 -6.79 5.01
N THR A 41 -9.78 -7.06 6.31
CA THR A 41 -8.58 -7.69 6.87
C THR A 41 -8.35 -9.14 6.42
N HIS A 42 -9.35 -9.77 5.79
CA HIS A 42 -9.27 -11.14 5.28
C HIS A 42 -9.13 -11.19 3.75
N GLY A 43 -9.13 -10.02 3.09
CA GLY A 43 -9.02 -9.90 1.65
C GLY A 43 -10.35 -10.02 0.90
N ASN A 44 -11.48 -10.01 1.59
CA ASN A 44 -12.79 -9.99 0.94
C ASN A 44 -13.04 -8.61 0.33
N VAL A 45 -13.67 -8.56 -0.84
CA VAL A 45 -14.08 -7.29 -1.46
C VAL A 45 -15.22 -6.68 -0.64
N VAL A 46 -15.13 -5.38 -0.40
CA VAL A 46 -16.13 -4.62 0.34
C VAL A 46 -16.69 -3.50 -0.54
N LEU A 47 -18.01 -3.44 -0.67
CA LEU A 47 -18.73 -2.32 -1.28
C LEU A 47 -19.54 -1.58 -0.21
N LEU A 48 -19.34 -0.27 -0.14
CA LEU A 48 -20.03 0.58 0.81
C LEU A 48 -21.30 1.15 0.18
N HIS A 49 -22.42 1.02 0.89
CA HIS A 49 -23.75 1.48 0.53
C HIS A 49 -24.33 2.33 1.66
N GLY A 50 -24.72 3.56 1.35
CA GLY A 50 -24.91 4.56 2.40
C GLY A 50 -25.85 5.69 2.06
N PHE A 51 -25.75 6.74 2.88
CA PHE A 51 -26.49 7.98 2.77
C PHE A 51 -25.60 9.16 3.21
N ALA A 52 -26.01 10.39 2.89
CA ALA A 52 -25.30 11.59 3.33
C ALA A 52 -26.01 12.29 4.49
N GLN A 53 -25.24 12.96 5.34
CA GLN A 53 -25.74 13.87 6.36
C GLN A 53 -24.95 15.16 6.39
N THR A 54 -25.69 16.28 6.43
CA THR A 54 -25.14 17.61 6.59
C THR A 54 -25.62 18.20 7.90
N PHE A 55 -24.68 18.59 8.76
CA PHE A 55 -25.00 19.04 10.11
C PHE A 55 -25.23 20.55 10.15
N SER A 56 -26.31 21.06 9.58
CA SER A 56 -26.65 22.49 9.72
C SER A 56 -28.17 22.69 9.84
N PRO A 57 -28.64 23.81 10.42
CA PRO A 57 -30.07 24.01 10.62
C PRO A 57 -30.83 23.99 9.30
N TRP A 58 -30.24 24.52 8.22
CA TRP A 58 -30.85 24.57 6.90
C TRP A 58 -31.18 23.18 6.35
N PHE A 59 -30.20 22.27 6.36
CA PHE A 59 -30.40 20.88 5.92
C PHE A 59 -31.22 20.07 6.94
N ASN A 60 -31.25 20.49 8.20
CA ASN A 60 -32.05 19.85 9.26
C ASN A 60 -33.47 20.43 9.31
N GLU A 61 -34.19 20.25 8.20
CA GLU A 61 -35.57 20.67 7.99
C GLU A 61 -35.76 22.20 8.20
N GLN A 62 -34.95 22.99 7.48
CA GLN A 62 -35.05 24.45 7.35
C GLN A 62 -35.07 25.21 8.69
N GLY A 63 -34.28 24.73 9.66
CA GLY A 63 -34.08 25.34 10.96
C GLY A 63 -35.18 25.03 11.98
N SER A 64 -36.09 24.09 11.67
CA SER A 64 -37.22 23.76 12.55
C SER A 64 -36.86 22.87 13.74
N LYS A 65 -35.64 22.31 13.80
CA LYS A 65 -35.28 21.24 14.74
C LYS A 65 -34.44 21.66 15.92
N TRP A 66 -33.54 22.62 15.73
CA TRP A 66 -32.64 23.11 16.77
C TRP A 66 -32.24 24.55 16.44
N SER A 67 -31.84 25.28 17.48
CA SER A 67 -31.56 26.72 17.38
C SER A 67 -30.14 27.01 16.86
N ASN A 68 -29.86 28.27 16.50
CA ASN A 68 -28.58 28.63 15.89
C ASN A 68 -27.38 28.32 16.83
N TYR A 69 -26.44 27.51 16.35
CA TYR A 69 -25.22 27.03 17.01
C TYR A 69 -25.48 26.16 18.25
N ASP A 70 -26.65 25.53 18.32
CA ASP A 70 -27.01 24.57 19.36
C ASP A 70 -26.41 23.18 19.06
N VAL A 71 -25.22 22.94 19.61
CA VAL A 71 -24.50 21.67 19.50
C VAL A 71 -25.33 20.50 20.01
N ASN A 72 -25.98 20.64 21.18
CA ASN A 72 -26.74 19.56 21.79
C ASN A 72 -27.99 19.20 20.96
N GLY A 73 -28.69 20.21 20.46
CA GLY A 73 -29.82 20.03 19.54
C GLY A 73 -29.40 19.37 18.23
N CYS A 74 -28.28 19.81 17.65
CA CYS A 74 -27.68 19.21 16.45
C CYS A 74 -27.33 17.74 16.67
N LEU A 75 -26.57 17.41 17.72
CA LEU A 75 -26.19 16.03 18.04
C LEU A 75 -27.42 15.16 18.30
N SER A 76 -28.37 15.62 19.12
CA SER A 76 -29.56 14.85 19.47
C SER A 76 -30.43 14.53 18.24
N TYR A 77 -30.62 15.52 17.35
CA TYR A 77 -31.41 15.32 16.13
C TYR A 77 -30.72 14.35 15.16
N ASN A 78 -29.46 14.61 14.79
CA ASN A 78 -28.79 13.83 13.75
C ASN A 78 -28.49 12.39 14.18
N LYS A 79 -28.13 12.17 15.46
CA LYS A 79 -28.01 10.82 16.04
C LYS A 79 -29.36 10.09 15.97
N GLY A 80 -30.44 10.78 16.32
CA GLY A 80 -31.79 10.25 16.21
C GLY A 80 -32.23 9.96 14.76
N ILE A 81 -31.71 10.66 13.75
CA ILE A 81 -31.96 10.33 12.34
C ILE A 81 -31.26 9.03 11.95
N ILE A 82 -30.00 8.82 12.35
CA ILE A 82 -29.28 7.56 12.12
C ILE A 82 -30.06 6.39 12.73
N ASP A 83 -30.47 6.51 14.00
CA ASP A 83 -31.28 5.49 14.68
C ASP A 83 -32.57 5.17 13.92
N LYS A 84 -33.26 6.20 13.39
CA LYS A 84 -34.52 6.01 12.66
C LYS A 84 -34.33 5.39 11.29
N ILE A 85 -33.25 5.72 10.56
CA ILE A 85 -32.93 5.09 9.27
C ILE A 85 -32.71 3.59 9.47
N MET A 86 -31.90 3.22 10.46
CA MET A 86 -31.67 1.82 10.82
C MET A 86 -32.95 1.13 11.29
N ALA A 87 -33.77 1.80 12.12
CA ALA A 87 -35.06 1.27 12.57
C ALA A 87 -36.09 1.11 11.43
N ALA A 88 -35.99 1.90 10.35
CA ALA A 88 -36.76 1.72 9.13
C ALA A 88 -36.31 0.50 8.30
N GLY A 89 -35.20 -0.15 8.69
CA GLY A 89 -34.69 -1.40 8.13
C GLY A 89 -33.73 -1.23 6.96
N TRP A 90 -33.20 -0.03 6.73
CA TRP A 90 -32.16 0.20 5.72
C TRP A 90 -30.88 -0.56 6.07
N LYS A 91 -30.28 -1.27 5.10
CA LYS A 91 -28.98 -1.91 5.25
C LYS A 91 -27.87 -1.01 4.74
N VAL A 92 -27.54 0.00 5.53
CA VAL A 92 -26.49 0.98 5.22
C VAL A 92 -25.23 0.66 6.02
N ASN A 93 -24.06 0.72 5.40
CA ASN A 93 -22.77 0.46 6.05
C ASN A 93 -21.83 1.68 6.03
N PHE A 94 -22.22 2.80 5.42
CA PHE A 94 -21.48 4.05 5.59
C PHE A 94 -22.36 5.29 5.58
N VAL A 95 -21.82 6.38 6.12
CA VAL A 95 -22.38 7.72 6.05
C VAL A 95 -21.33 8.70 5.53
N ARG A 96 -21.74 9.53 4.57
CA ARG A 96 -20.96 10.70 4.15
C ARG A 96 -21.31 11.87 5.06
N GLN A 97 -20.34 12.39 5.80
CA GLN A 97 -20.51 13.51 6.73
C GLN A 97 -19.95 14.79 6.12
N HIS A 98 -20.82 15.78 5.87
CA HIS A 98 -20.40 17.09 5.41
C HIS A 98 -20.02 17.97 6.61
N MET A 99 -18.75 18.41 6.66
CA MET A 99 -18.28 19.38 7.65
C MET A 99 -18.74 20.80 7.32
N ASP A 100 -20.05 21.04 7.34
CA ASP A 100 -20.71 22.24 6.82
C ASP A 100 -20.05 23.58 7.27
N PRO A 101 -19.79 24.52 6.34
CA PRO A 101 -19.21 25.85 6.62
C PRO A 101 -19.95 26.65 7.68
N TYR A 102 -21.22 26.36 7.94
CA TYR A 102 -21.99 26.90 9.05
C TYR A 102 -21.19 26.92 10.36
N TRP A 103 -20.49 25.83 10.69
CA TRP A 103 -19.72 25.71 11.92
C TRP A 103 -18.36 26.40 11.86
N SER A 104 -17.68 26.35 10.72
CA SER A 104 -16.31 26.83 10.58
C SER A 104 -16.21 28.31 10.21
N ASN A 105 -17.23 28.89 9.56
CA ASN A 105 -17.19 30.28 9.13
C ASN A 105 -17.47 31.26 10.28
N THR A 106 -16.89 32.45 10.17
CA THR A 106 -17.16 33.58 11.05
C THR A 106 -18.62 34.04 10.88
N PRO A 107 -19.45 34.05 11.94
CA PRO A 107 -20.86 34.43 11.82
C PRO A 107 -21.05 35.85 11.26
N GLY A 108 -21.95 36.00 10.29
CA GLY A 108 -22.24 37.29 9.64
C GLY A 108 -21.21 37.71 8.58
N CYS A 109 -20.16 36.93 8.35
CA CYS A 109 -19.29 37.09 7.19
C CYS A 109 -20.01 36.61 5.93
N SER A 110 -19.89 37.36 4.84
CA SER A 110 -20.37 37.01 3.51
C SER A 110 -19.17 36.87 2.58
N GLY A 111 -18.85 35.65 2.17
CA GLY A 111 -17.81 35.35 1.19
C GLY A 111 -18.39 35.09 -0.20
N ARG A 112 -17.52 34.76 -1.16
CA ARG A 112 -17.90 34.18 -2.44
C ARG A 112 -18.18 32.67 -2.28
N TYR A 113 -19.10 32.11 -3.07
CA TYR A 113 -19.51 30.69 -3.00
C TYR A 113 -19.94 30.25 -1.58
N GLU A 114 -19.34 29.20 -1.02
CA GLU A 114 -19.59 28.75 0.37
C GLU A 114 -18.64 29.38 1.42
N GLY A 115 -17.80 30.34 1.02
CA GLY A 115 -17.18 31.31 1.92
C GLY A 115 -15.88 30.86 2.57
N GLU A 116 -14.94 30.30 1.82
CA GLU A 116 -13.56 30.03 2.27
C GLU A 116 -12.90 31.27 2.89
N GLU A 117 -13.22 32.46 2.36
CA GLU A 117 -12.77 33.77 2.87
C GLU A 117 -13.26 34.03 4.30
N CYS A 118 -14.32 33.36 4.73
CA CYS A 118 -14.92 33.47 6.06
C CYS A 118 -14.45 32.38 7.03
N PHE A 119 -13.63 31.42 6.56
CA PHE A 119 -13.18 30.30 7.38
C PHE A 119 -12.42 30.79 8.62
N ASN A 120 -12.78 30.24 9.78
CA ASN A 120 -12.14 30.53 11.04
C ASN A 120 -11.61 29.24 11.65
N GLU A 121 -10.29 29.08 11.64
CA GLU A 121 -9.62 27.88 12.12
C GLU A 121 -9.98 27.54 13.58
N SER A 122 -10.06 28.54 14.47
CA SER A 122 -10.42 28.31 15.87
C SER A 122 -11.84 27.78 16.02
N ARG A 123 -12.78 28.25 15.20
CA ARG A 123 -14.14 27.71 15.17
C ARG A 123 -14.18 26.31 14.56
N PHE A 124 -13.45 26.09 13.47
CA PHE A 124 -13.37 24.77 12.85
C PHE A 124 -12.84 23.73 13.83
N ARG A 125 -11.71 23.98 14.50
CA ARG A 125 -11.16 23.08 15.53
C ARG A 125 -12.17 22.82 16.65
N LYS A 126 -12.83 23.87 17.16
CA LYS A 126 -13.87 23.73 18.20
C LYS A 126 -15.00 22.79 17.76
N TYR A 127 -15.56 22.99 16.56
CA TYR A 127 -16.72 22.20 16.12
C TYR A 127 -16.34 20.88 15.45
N LEU A 128 -15.08 20.69 15.07
CA LEU A 128 -14.50 19.36 14.84
C LEU A 128 -14.64 18.52 16.11
N ASP A 129 -14.24 19.05 17.26
CA ASP A 129 -14.35 18.37 18.57
C ASP A 129 -15.79 18.27 19.10
N GLU A 130 -16.61 19.30 18.92
CA GLU A 130 -17.94 19.38 19.53
C GLU A 130 -19.06 18.77 18.67
N VAL A 131 -18.89 18.68 17.34
CA VAL A 131 -19.94 18.24 16.41
C VAL A 131 -19.47 17.07 15.54
N PHE A 132 -18.43 17.27 14.72
CA PHE A 132 -18.08 16.30 13.67
C PHE A 132 -17.50 15.00 14.23
N VAL A 133 -16.54 15.07 15.15
CA VAL A 133 -15.95 13.88 15.81
C VAL A 133 -17.01 13.11 16.61
N PRO A 134 -17.86 13.73 17.46
CA PRO A 134 -18.91 13.01 18.18
C PRO A 134 -20.00 12.40 17.27
N MET A 135 -20.22 12.95 16.07
CA MET A 135 -21.10 12.35 15.07
C MET A 135 -20.43 11.18 14.36
N ALA A 136 -19.14 11.27 14.04
CA ALA A 136 -18.36 10.17 13.47
C ALA A 136 -18.26 8.99 14.44
N GLU A 137 -17.88 9.22 15.70
CA GLU A 137 -17.82 8.19 16.74
C GLU A 137 -19.17 7.49 16.93
N TYR A 138 -20.27 8.26 16.86
CA TYR A 138 -21.61 7.69 16.96
C TYR A 138 -22.02 6.89 15.73
N ALA A 139 -21.68 7.33 14.52
CA ALA A 139 -21.92 6.54 13.31
C ALA A 139 -21.13 5.22 13.36
N VAL A 140 -19.86 5.28 13.78
CA VAL A 140 -19.01 4.09 13.97
C VAL A 140 -19.61 3.15 15.02
N SER A 141 -20.08 3.66 16.16
CA SER A 141 -20.70 2.82 17.20
C SER A 141 -21.99 2.15 16.75
N LYS A 142 -22.56 2.61 15.62
CA LYS A 142 -23.74 2.05 14.98
C LYS A 142 -23.40 1.12 13.81
N GLY A 143 -22.13 0.84 13.55
CA GLY A 143 -21.69 -0.02 12.44
C GLY A 143 -21.67 0.68 11.08
N LEU A 144 -21.41 1.99 11.06
CA LEU A 144 -21.23 2.76 9.82
C LEU A 144 -19.79 3.25 9.68
N TYR A 145 -19.18 2.99 8.52
CA TYR A 145 -17.98 3.71 8.10
C TYR A 145 -18.33 5.19 7.84
N VAL A 146 -17.36 6.07 8.02
CA VAL A 146 -17.57 7.52 7.87
C VAL A 146 -16.65 8.04 6.78
N ILE A 147 -17.23 8.70 5.77
CA ILE A 147 -16.49 9.50 4.80
C ILE A 147 -16.68 10.96 5.17
N MET A 148 -15.64 11.61 5.66
CA MET A 148 -15.67 13.03 5.99
C MET A 148 -15.33 13.87 4.76
N ARG A 149 -16.23 14.78 4.40
CA ARG A 149 -16.06 15.79 3.35
C ARG A 149 -15.69 17.14 3.99
N PRO A 150 -14.83 17.97 3.36
CA PRO A 150 -14.41 19.25 3.91
C PRO A 150 -15.57 20.25 3.90
N PRO A 151 -15.44 21.38 4.63
CA PRO A 151 -16.38 22.48 4.48
C PRO A 151 -16.26 23.08 3.08
N GLY A 152 -17.39 23.35 2.44
CA GLY A 152 -17.44 24.14 1.21
C GLY A 152 -17.72 23.33 -0.06
N VAL A 153 -17.83 24.08 -1.15
CA VAL A 153 -17.83 23.60 -2.55
C VAL A 153 -16.77 24.39 -3.30
N PHE A 154 -16.12 23.75 -4.29
CA PHE A 154 -15.09 24.38 -5.10
C PHE A 154 -15.61 25.61 -5.86
N PRO A 155 -14.77 26.66 -6.04
CA PRO A 155 -15.08 27.73 -6.98
C PRO A 155 -15.05 27.20 -8.43
N GLU A 156 -15.61 27.95 -9.37
CA GLU A 156 -15.68 27.54 -10.78
C GLU A 156 -14.31 27.25 -11.41
N ASN A 157 -13.31 28.05 -11.02
CA ASN A 157 -11.96 28.01 -11.54
C ASN A 157 -10.98 27.88 -10.37
N ILE A 158 -10.13 26.86 -10.39
CA ILE A 158 -9.07 26.64 -9.41
C ILE A 158 -7.68 26.58 -10.06
N GLU A 159 -6.65 26.87 -9.27
CA GLU A 159 -5.24 26.76 -9.67
C GLU A 159 -4.42 26.10 -8.55
N VAL A 160 -3.33 25.43 -8.94
CA VAL A 160 -2.39 24.87 -7.95
C VAL A 160 -1.78 26.01 -7.13
N GLY A 161 -1.93 25.95 -5.81
CA GLY A 161 -1.44 26.97 -4.89
C GLY A 161 -2.31 28.23 -4.81
N ASP A 162 -3.55 28.21 -5.32
CA ASP A 162 -4.49 29.30 -5.07
C ASP A 162 -5.00 29.31 -3.61
N VAL A 163 -5.79 30.34 -3.27
CA VAL A 163 -6.33 30.53 -1.91
C VAL A 163 -7.21 29.36 -1.47
N TYR A 164 -7.95 28.74 -2.40
CA TYR A 164 -8.82 27.61 -2.08
C TYR A 164 -7.99 26.32 -1.88
N ASN A 165 -6.88 26.17 -2.60
CA ASN A 165 -5.93 25.07 -2.41
C ASN A 165 -5.28 25.14 -1.04
N GLU A 166 -4.76 26.31 -0.66
CA GLU A 166 -4.15 26.55 0.65
C GLU A 166 -5.17 26.35 1.78
N TYR A 167 -6.41 26.79 1.57
CA TYR A 167 -7.53 26.56 2.48
C TYR A 167 -7.77 25.07 2.75
N LEU A 168 -7.90 24.25 1.70
CA LEU A 168 -8.12 22.80 1.85
C LEU A 168 -6.90 22.09 2.45
N ILE A 169 -5.68 22.50 2.08
CA ILE A 169 -4.46 22.00 2.71
C ILE A 169 -4.52 22.24 4.23
N ASN A 170 -4.90 23.44 4.67
CA ASN A 170 -5.03 23.74 6.10
C ASN A 170 -6.11 22.88 6.78
N VAL A 171 -7.29 22.72 6.16
CA VAL A 171 -8.36 21.84 6.69
C VAL A 171 -7.85 20.41 6.89
N TRP A 172 -7.16 19.86 5.89
CA TRP A 172 -6.66 18.49 5.97
C TRP A 172 -5.45 18.33 6.88
N ASP A 173 -4.61 19.34 7.03
CA ASP A 173 -3.56 19.37 8.05
C ASP A 173 -4.16 19.23 9.45
N ILE A 174 -5.21 20.00 9.74
CA ILE A 174 -5.93 19.95 11.02
C ILE A 174 -6.57 18.59 11.27
N VAL A 175 -7.32 18.08 10.29
CA VAL A 175 -8.11 16.85 10.44
C VAL A 175 -7.20 15.63 10.55
N SER A 176 -6.13 15.56 9.76
CA SER A 176 -5.21 14.40 9.74
C SER A 176 -4.30 14.30 10.96
N GLN A 177 -4.13 15.37 11.74
CA GLN A 177 -3.42 15.33 13.03
C GLN A 177 -4.34 14.98 14.20
N HIS A 178 -5.66 15.04 14.02
CA HIS A 178 -6.59 14.85 15.12
C HIS A 178 -6.52 13.42 15.68
N PRO A 179 -6.27 13.23 17.00
CA PRO A 179 -5.95 11.91 17.57
C PRO A 179 -7.07 10.89 17.46
N LYS A 180 -8.33 11.33 17.34
CA LYS A 180 -9.49 10.44 17.14
C LYS A 180 -9.82 10.13 15.68
N LEU A 181 -9.18 10.82 14.73
CA LEU A 181 -9.46 10.65 13.29
C LEU A 181 -8.28 10.02 12.56
N LYS A 182 -7.05 10.42 12.92
CA LYS A 182 -5.81 9.88 12.38
C LYS A 182 -5.74 8.38 12.58
N ASN A 183 -5.58 7.63 11.48
CA ASN A 183 -5.49 6.15 11.48
C ASN A 183 -6.69 5.45 12.12
N HIS A 184 -7.84 6.13 12.26
CA HIS A 184 -9.04 5.48 12.73
C HIS A 184 -9.53 4.48 11.66
N PRO A 185 -9.73 3.19 12.00
CA PRO A 185 -9.94 2.12 11.02
C PRO A 185 -11.23 2.25 10.21
N ASN A 186 -12.20 3.02 10.73
CA ASN A 186 -13.51 3.19 10.11
C ASN A 186 -13.81 4.62 9.59
N ILE A 187 -12.81 5.52 9.57
CA ILE A 187 -12.98 6.91 9.10
C ILE A 187 -12.07 7.17 7.89
N MET A 188 -12.67 7.75 6.85
CA MET A 188 -12.07 8.04 5.55
C MET A 188 -12.27 9.51 5.19
N PHE A 189 -11.46 10.03 4.27
CA PHE A 189 -11.45 11.45 3.91
C PHE A 189 -11.72 11.63 2.42
N GLU A 190 -12.77 12.37 2.06
CA GLU A 190 -13.02 12.82 0.69
C GLU A 190 -12.42 14.21 0.52
N LEU A 191 -11.38 14.38 -0.30
CA LEU A 191 -10.51 15.55 -0.19
C LEU A 191 -11.11 16.88 -0.69
N GLY A 192 -12.22 16.83 -1.41
CA GLY A 192 -12.85 18.00 -2.00
C GLY A 192 -14.23 17.70 -2.56
N ASN A 193 -15.01 18.75 -2.83
CA ASN A 193 -16.35 18.63 -3.39
C ASN A 193 -16.56 19.51 -4.63
N GLU A 194 -16.87 18.86 -5.74
CA GLU A 194 -17.21 19.41 -7.06
C GLU A 194 -16.18 20.35 -7.70
N PRO A 195 -14.90 19.98 -7.83
CA PRO A 195 -14.00 20.71 -8.72
C PRO A 195 -14.61 20.81 -10.13
N ILE A 196 -14.72 22.03 -10.66
CA ILE A 196 -15.32 22.27 -11.97
C ILE A 196 -14.21 22.35 -13.01
N ARG A 197 -13.41 23.41 -13.00
CA ARG A 197 -12.33 23.67 -13.96
C ARG A 197 -11.03 24.00 -13.23
N ILE A 198 -9.91 23.53 -13.75
CA ILE A 198 -8.58 23.87 -13.24
C ILE A 198 -7.77 24.57 -14.33
N LEU A 199 -6.85 25.45 -13.93
CA LEU A 199 -5.84 25.98 -14.83
C LEU A 199 -4.88 24.85 -15.24
N GLY A 200 -4.87 24.50 -16.52
CA GLY A 200 -3.98 23.49 -17.08
C GLY A 200 -2.55 23.98 -17.22
N THR A 201 -1.65 23.06 -17.56
CA THR A 201 -0.23 23.37 -17.85
C THR A 201 -0.04 24.27 -19.09
N ASP A 202 -1.11 24.49 -19.86
CA ASP A 202 -1.18 25.41 -21.00
C ASP A 202 -1.66 26.81 -20.64
N GLY A 203 -1.96 27.07 -19.36
CA GLY A 203 -2.47 28.36 -18.90
C GLY A 203 -3.94 28.60 -19.22
N THR A 204 -4.71 27.58 -19.60
CA THR A 204 -6.15 27.67 -19.84
C THR A 204 -6.97 26.94 -18.78
N TYR A 205 -8.18 27.41 -18.49
CA TYR A 205 -9.09 26.71 -17.58
C TYR A 205 -9.94 25.68 -18.33
N GLY A 206 -9.97 24.45 -17.84
CA GLY A 206 -10.72 23.37 -18.48
C GLY A 206 -10.86 22.13 -17.61
N THR A 207 -11.42 21.08 -18.22
CA THR A 207 -11.89 19.87 -17.50
C THR A 207 -11.45 18.54 -18.12
N SER A 208 -10.76 18.57 -19.26
CA SER A 208 -10.71 17.39 -20.15
C SER A 208 -9.36 17.06 -20.78
N SER A 209 -8.43 18.02 -20.90
CA SER A 209 -7.08 17.76 -21.43
C SER A 209 -6.17 17.17 -20.36
N GLN A 210 -5.13 16.44 -20.76
CA GLN A 210 -4.17 15.85 -19.83
C GLN A 210 -3.47 16.91 -18.96
N GLY A 211 -3.14 18.08 -19.53
CA GLY A 211 -2.55 19.19 -18.78
C GLY A 211 -3.43 19.71 -17.63
N HIS A 212 -4.77 19.60 -17.74
CA HIS A 212 -5.66 19.88 -16.62
C HIS A 212 -5.54 18.82 -15.53
N TYR A 213 -5.52 17.54 -15.91
CA TYR A 213 -5.38 16.44 -14.95
C TYR A 213 -4.01 16.41 -14.26
N ASP A 214 -2.94 16.80 -14.95
CA ASP A 214 -1.60 16.88 -14.33
C ASP A 214 -1.56 17.94 -13.23
N ASN A 215 -2.22 19.09 -13.44
CA ASN A 215 -2.36 20.10 -12.39
C ASN A 215 -3.38 19.66 -11.33
N LEU A 216 -4.44 18.92 -11.68
CA LEU A 216 -5.40 18.38 -10.72
C LEU A 216 -4.74 17.37 -9.77
N LYS A 217 -3.89 16.51 -10.32
CA LYS A 217 -3.01 15.61 -9.59
C LYS A 217 -2.12 16.39 -8.63
N ARG A 218 -1.41 17.44 -9.09
CA ARG A 218 -0.60 18.30 -8.19
C ARG A 218 -1.43 18.96 -7.09
N TYR A 219 -2.62 19.44 -7.43
CA TYR A 219 -3.54 20.11 -6.52
C TYR A 219 -3.93 19.20 -5.34
N PHE A 220 -4.29 17.93 -5.62
CA PHE A 220 -4.67 16.99 -4.57
C PHE A 220 -3.49 16.24 -3.96
N GLN A 221 -2.38 16.06 -4.69
CA GLN A 221 -1.17 15.45 -4.15
C GLN A 221 -0.62 16.26 -2.99
N SER A 222 -0.68 17.60 -3.02
CA SER A 222 -0.23 18.44 -1.90
C SER A 222 -1.00 18.17 -0.61
N MET A 223 -2.30 17.87 -0.68
CA MET A 223 -3.10 17.47 0.48
C MET A 223 -2.76 16.05 0.93
N VAL A 224 -2.59 15.12 -0.01
CA VAL A 224 -2.17 13.74 0.29
C VAL A 224 -0.82 13.76 1.02
N ASP A 225 0.14 14.54 0.55
CA ASP A 225 1.47 14.65 1.14
C ASP A 225 1.42 15.20 2.56
N VAL A 226 0.58 16.20 2.83
CA VAL A 226 0.35 16.73 4.19
C VAL A 226 -0.28 15.68 5.10
N ILE A 227 -1.34 15.00 4.65
CA ILE A 227 -2.01 13.95 5.42
C ILE A 227 -1.03 12.81 5.74
N ARG A 228 -0.25 12.36 4.74
CA ARG A 228 0.71 11.27 4.88
C ARG A 228 1.92 11.69 5.71
N GLY A 229 2.36 12.95 5.59
CA GLY A 229 3.41 13.58 6.40
C GLY A 229 3.05 13.67 7.88
N ASN A 230 1.77 13.90 8.17
CA ASN A 230 1.21 13.81 9.53
C ASN A 230 1.14 12.37 10.07
N GLY A 231 1.52 11.36 9.28
CA GLY A 231 1.46 9.95 9.65
C GLY A 231 0.06 9.34 9.60
N ALA A 232 -0.91 10.03 8.97
CA ALA A 232 -2.24 9.49 8.75
C ALA A 232 -2.26 8.58 7.51
N ARG A 233 -2.86 7.41 7.63
CA ARG A 233 -2.97 6.32 6.63
C ARG A 233 -4.42 5.97 6.31
N ASN A 234 -5.37 6.82 6.73
CA ASN A 234 -6.78 6.74 6.35
C ASN A 234 -6.94 6.67 4.82
N ILE A 235 -8.03 6.04 4.37
CA ILE A 235 -8.43 6.02 2.97
C ILE A 235 -8.81 7.43 2.51
N LEU A 236 -8.25 7.83 1.37
CA LEU A 236 -8.48 9.12 0.74
C LEU A 236 -9.26 8.93 -0.55
N TRP A 237 -10.37 9.66 -0.68
CA TRP A 237 -11.21 9.69 -1.87
C TRP A 237 -10.94 10.98 -2.65
N ILE A 238 -10.36 10.83 -3.83
CA ILE A 238 -9.87 11.92 -4.67
C ILE A 238 -10.98 12.35 -5.63
N PRO A 239 -11.35 13.64 -5.67
CA PRO A 239 -12.38 14.13 -6.59
C PRO A 239 -11.81 14.38 -8.00
N GLY A 240 -12.69 14.39 -9.00
CA GLY A 240 -12.38 14.71 -10.40
C GLY A 240 -12.92 16.08 -10.83
N LEU A 241 -12.71 16.42 -12.10
CA LEU A 241 -13.16 17.67 -12.70
C LEU A 241 -14.61 17.58 -13.22
N GLY A 242 -15.16 18.71 -13.66
CA GLY A 242 -16.48 18.80 -14.26
C GLY A 242 -17.57 18.36 -13.30
N TRP A 243 -17.61 18.97 -12.11
CA TRP A 243 -18.51 18.58 -11.01
C TRP A 243 -18.32 17.10 -10.63
N GLN A 244 -17.08 16.63 -10.56
CA GLN A 244 -16.76 15.22 -10.25
C GLN A 244 -17.36 14.20 -11.23
N SER A 245 -17.37 14.51 -12.53
CA SER A 245 -17.79 13.59 -13.60
C SER A 245 -16.65 13.16 -14.54
N LYS A 246 -15.45 13.75 -14.43
CA LYS A 246 -14.34 13.58 -15.37
C LYS A 246 -13.04 13.10 -14.68
N TYR A 247 -12.56 11.89 -14.97
CA TYR A 247 -11.43 11.25 -14.27
C TYR A 247 -10.36 10.63 -15.17
N LYS A 248 -10.62 10.47 -16.47
CA LYS A 248 -9.76 9.67 -17.36
C LYS A 248 -8.27 10.01 -17.32
N GLY A 249 -7.90 11.28 -17.11
CA GLY A 249 -6.49 11.67 -17.07
C GLY A 249 -5.74 11.20 -15.82
N TYR A 250 -6.43 10.79 -14.75
CA TYR A 250 -5.80 10.11 -13.62
C TYR A 250 -5.28 8.72 -13.99
N ALA A 251 -5.81 8.07 -15.02
CA ALA A 251 -5.24 6.80 -15.50
C ALA A 251 -3.86 7.01 -16.16
N VAL A 252 -3.58 8.22 -16.65
CA VAL A 252 -2.28 8.60 -17.20
C VAL A 252 -1.32 9.07 -16.10
N ASN A 253 -1.85 9.75 -15.06
CA ASN A 253 -1.08 10.32 -13.97
C ASN A 253 -1.84 10.21 -12.63
N PRO A 254 -1.84 9.02 -11.98
CA PRO A 254 -2.65 8.75 -10.79
C PRO A 254 -2.07 9.42 -9.55
N ILE A 255 -2.89 9.66 -8.54
CA ILE A 255 -2.42 10.08 -7.20
C ILE A 255 -1.48 9.01 -6.62
N GLU A 256 -0.42 9.46 -5.96
CA GLU A 256 0.62 8.59 -5.38
C GLU A 256 0.36 8.41 -3.89
N GLY A 257 0.60 7.18 -3.43
CA GLY A 257 0.44 6.79 -2.05
C GLY A 257 -0.45 5.56 -1.90
N GLU A 258 -0.57 5.11 -0.66
CA GLU A 258 -1.43 3.98 -0.29
C GLU A 258 -2.84 4.45 0.06
N ASN A 259 -3.81 3.54 0.05
CA ASN A 259 -5.19 3.79 0.45
C ASN A 259 -5.84 4.96 -0.33
N ILE A 260 -5.70 4.95 -1.66
CA ILE A 260 -6.26 5.96 -2.57
C ILE A 260 -7.43 5.37 -3.36
N GLY A 261 -8.58 6.03 -3.32
CA GLY A 261 -9.74 5.79 -4.20
C GLY A 261 -10.24 7.09 -4.81
N TYR A 262 -11.30 7.04 -5.64
CA TYR A 262 -11.85 8.23 -6.29
C TYR A 262 -13.32 8.46 -5.93
N ALA A 263 -13.66 9.69 -5.54
CA ALA A 263 -15.03 10.12 -5.22
C ALA A 263 -15.71 10.70 -6.47
N VAL A 264 -16.83 10.14 -6.91
CA VAL A 264 -17.56 10.49 -8.15
C VAL A 264 -18.94 11.06 -7.81
N HIS A 265 -19.38 12.07 -8.56
CA HIS A 265 -20.77 12.53 -8.54
C HIS A 265 -21.48 12.05 -9.81
N LEU A 266 -22.74 11.66 -9.68
CA LEU A 266 -23.45 11.04 -10.78
C LEU A 266 -24.95 11.32 -10.67
N TYR A 267 -25.52 11.98 -11.69
CA TYR A 267 -26.92 12.38 -11.74
C TYR A 267 -27.58 12.00 -13.07
N PRO A 268 -28.93 11.87 -13.12
CA PRO A 268 -29.68 11.69 -14.35
C PRO A 268 -29.37 12.80 -15.36
N GLY A 269 -28.96 12.40 -16.57
CA GLY A 269 -28.57 13.30 -17.65
C GLY A 269 -27.09 13.70 -17.66
N TRP A 270 -26.31 13.26 -16.68
CA TRP A 270 -24.87 13.15 -16.86
C TRP A 270 -24.58 11.85 -17.60
N PHE A 271 -23.41 11.76 -18.23
CA PHE A 271 -22.99 10.60 -19.01
C PHE A 271 -24.00 10.20 -20.13
N GLY A 272 -24.86 11.10 -20.62
CA GLY A 272 -25.85 10.76 -21.65
C GLY A 272 -27.02 9.88 -21.17
N SER A 273 -27.26 9.82 -19.86
CA SER A 273 -28.24 8.92 -19.22
C SER A 273 -29.68 9.46 -19.12
N HIS A 274 -30.05 10.52 -19.85
CA HIS A 274 -31.35 11.18 -19.73
C HIS A 274 -32.41 10.61 -20.68
N ASP A 275 -33.59 10.26 -20.18
CA ASP A 275 -34.76 9.97 -21.01
C ASP A 275 -35.54 11.24 -21.36
N GLY A 276 -35.10 11.93 -22.41
CA GLY A 276 -35.98 12.71 -23.29
C GLY A 276 -36.62 13.99 -22.75
N GLY A 277 -35.92 15.12 -22.93
CA GLY A 277 -36.48 16.45 -23.12
C GLY A 277 -36.00 17.08 -24.43
N ASN A 278 -36.53 16.65 -25.57
CA ASN A 278 -36.43 17.31 -26.89
C ASN A 278 -35.04 17.50 -27.54
N THR A 279 -34.12 16.53 -27.45
CA THR A 279 -32.94 16.46 -28.33
C THR A 279 -32.69 15.03 -28.83
N SER A 280 -32.39 14.90 -30.13
CA SER A 280 -32.42 13.66 -30.91
C SER A 280 -31.06 12.95 -31.01
N THR A 281 -30.27 12.90 -29.93
CA THR A 281 -28.94 12.26 -29.95
C THR A 281 -28.79 11.27 -28.79
N ALA A 282 -28.81 9.98 -29.11
CA ALA A 282 -28.41 8.80 -28.32
C ALA A 282 -28.62 8.90 -26.79
N ASN A 283 -29.81 8.51 -26.33
CA ASN A 283 -30.23 8.55 -24.93
C ASN A 283 -30.58 7.12 -24.46
N GLY A 284 -30.04 6.67 -23.33
CA GLY A 284 -30.28 5.33 -22.76
C GLY A 284 -29.02 4.60 -22.31
N TYR A 285 -29.13 3.29 -22.01
CA TYR A 285 -28.03 2.46 -21.47
C TYR A 285 -26.70 2.59 -22.23
N ASP A 286 -26.72 2.53 -23.57
CA ASP A 286 -25.50 2.52 -24.39
C ASP A 286 -24.70 3.83 -24.28
N ALA A 287 -25.38 4.98 -24.20
CA ALA A 287 -24.74 6.27 -24.04
C ALA A 287 -24.13 6.42 -22.63
N PHE A 288 -24.89 6.00 -21.60
CA PHE A 288 -24.39 5.95 -20.22
C PHE A 288 -23.15 5.06 -20.12
N LYS A 289 -23.22 3.85 -20.65
CA LYS A 289 -22.09 2.93 -20.65
C LYS A 289 -20.88 3.53 -21.37
N ALA A 290 -21.06 4.11 -22.56
CA ALA A 290 -19.95 4.69 -23.32
C ALA A 290 -19.24 5.84 -22.58
N GLU A 291 -20.00 6.74 -21.95
CA GLU A 291 -19.42 7.85 -21.19
C GLU A 291 -18.79 7.37 -19.87
N TRP A 292 -19.38 6.38 -19.19
CA TRP A 292 -18.76 5.73 -18.02
C TRP A 292 -17.44 5.07 -18.39
N GLU A 293 -17.42 4.31 -19.50
CA GLU A 293 -16.21 3.68 -20.04
C GLU A 293 -15.14 4.70 -20.44
N ALA A 294 -15.55 5.87 -20.94
CA ALA A 294 -14.62 6.91 -21.34
C ALA A 294 -14.03 7.69 -20.16
N GLU A 295 -14.82 7.95 -19.11
CA GLU A 295 -14.45 8.92 -18.08
C GLU A 295 -14.14 8.29 -16.72
N ILE A 296 -14.79 7.20 -16.33
CA ILE A 296 -14.66 6.58 -15.00
C ILE A 296 -13.93 5.24 -15.04
N LYS A 297 -14.24 4.37 -16.02
CA LYS A 297 -13.59 3.06 -16.14
C LYS A 297 -12.06 3.13 -16.09
N PRO A 298 -11.38 4.11 -16.71
CA PRO A 298 -9.93 4.20 -16.66
C PRO A 298 -9.37 4.26 -15.24
N VAL A 299 -10.08 4.88 -14.29
CA VAL A 299 -9.68 4.90 -12.87
C VAL A 299 -10.22 3.71 -12.09
N SER A 300 -11.42 3.23 -12.40
CA SER A 300 -11.97 2.05 -11.72
C SER A 300 -11.16 0.79 -12.01
N ASP A 301 -10.41 0.74 -13.12
CA ASP A 301 -9.57 -0.42 -13.45
C ASP A 301 -8.37 -0.61 -12.52
N PHE A 302 -7.96 0.42 -11.77
CA PHE A 302 -6.82 0.32 -10.84
C PHE A 302 -7.10 0.82 -9.42
N ALA A 303 -8.24 1.47 -9.15
CA ALA A 303 -8.61 1.99 -7.83
C ALA A 303 -10.12 1.85 -7.57
N PRO A 304 -10.55 1.75 -6.30
CA PRO A 304 -11.97 1.70 -5.96
C PRO A 304 -12.63 3.06 -6.18
N ILE A 305 -13.92 3.03 -6.50
CA ILE A 305 -14.76 4.21 -6.69
C ILE A 305 -15.76 4.30 -5.54
N VAL A 306 -16.03 5.53 -5.09
CA VAL A 306 -17.20 5.83 -4.26
C VAL A 306 -18.03 6.92 -4.92
N ILE A 307 -19.32 6.68 -5.13
CA ILE A 307 -20.25 7.69 -5.59
C ILE A 307 -20.81 8.41 -4.36
N THR A 308 -20.39 9.65 -4.17
CA THR A 308 -20.69 10.44 -2.97
C THR A 308 -21.90 11.35 -3.10
N GLU A 309 -22.43 11.50 -4.32
CA GLU A 309 -23.67 12.21 -4.61
C GLU A 309 -24.42 11.58 -5.78
N MET A 310 -25.66 11.15 -5.52
CA MET A 310 -26.54 10.49 -6.46
C MET A 310 -27.97 10.42 -5.90
N ASP A 311 -28.96 11.03 -6.55
CA ASP A 311 -30.38 10.65 -6.40
C ASP A 311 -31.16 10.76 -7.73
N TRP A 312 -32.34 10.13 -7.81
CA TRP A 312 -33.23 10.29 -8.97
C TRP A 312 -34.71 10.23 -8.58
N ALA A 313 -35.51 11.14 -9.13
CA ALA A 313 -36.96 11.00 -9.15
C ALA A 313 -37.59 11.85 -10.25
N ASP A 314 -38.84 11.52 -10.56
CA ASP A 314 -39.71 12.33 -11.41
C ASP A 314 -39.84 13.75 -10.83
N GLU A 315 -39.80 14.75 -11.71
CA GLU A 315 -39.88 16.17 -11.34
C GLU A 315 -41.09 16.49 -10.48
N LYS A 316 -42.21 15.76 -10.65
CA LYS A 316 -43.45 15.92 -9.87
C LYS A 316 -43.27 15.82 -8.35
N TYR A 317 -42.22 15.14 -7.88
CA TYR A 317 -41.98 14.96 -6.45
C TYR A 317 -41.21 16.11 -5.80
N ASN A 318 -40.42 16.86 -6.58
CA ASN A 318 -39.54 17.92 -6.08
C ASN A 318 -38.75 17.57 -4.80
N ALA A 319 -38.31 16.30 -4.69
CA ALA A 319 -37.68 15.74 -3.49
C ALA A 319 -36.30 15.09 -3.77
N SER A 320 -35.81 15.23 -5.00
CA SER A 320 -34.49 14.76 -5.44
C SER A 320 -33.87 15.79 -6.38
N TRP A 321 -32.55 15.87 -6.38
CA TRP A 321 -31.75 16.74 -7.25
C TRP A 321 -31.76 16.23 -8.70
N GLY A 322 -31.58 14.92 -8.89
CA GLY A 322 -31.63 14.26 -10.18
C GLY A 322 -33.05 14.04 -10.72
N LYS A 323 -33.26 14.41 -11.99
CA LYS A 323 -34.56 14.25 -12.66
C LYS A 323 -34.53 13.04 -13.59
N GLY A 324 -35.18 11.96 -13.18
CA GLY A 324 -35.19 10.69 -13.90
C GLY A 324 -36.11 9.66 -13.26
N HIS A 325 -36.09 8.43 -13.79
CA HIS A 325 -36.85 7.30 -13.26
C HIS A 325 -35.99 6.04 -13.26
N THR A 326 -36.47 4.96 -12.64
CA THR A 326 -35.71 3.71 -12.51
C THR A 326 -35.64 2.96 -13.84
N GLY A 327 -36.78 2.74 -14.49
CA GLY A 327 -36.90 2.04 -15.77
C GLY A 327 -36.37 0.61 -15.77
N VAL A 328 -35.74 0.18 -16.87
CA VAL A 328 -35.37 -1.21 -17.16
C VAL A 328 -33.87 -1.33 -17.46
N ALA A 329 -33.19 -2.28 -16.80
CA ALA A 329 -31.76 -2.51 -16.99
C ALA A 329 -31.42 -2.91 -18.44
N GLY A 330 -30.51 -2.17 -19.07
CA GLY A 330 -30.18 -2.31 -20.50
C GLY A 330 -31.18 -1.63 -21.45
N GLY A 331 -32.17 -0.89 -20.93
CA GLY A 331 -33.22 -0.21 -21.68
C GLY A 331 -33.34 1.28 -21.34
N GLU A 332 -34.57 1.79 -21.28
CA GLU A 332 -34.90 3.14 -20.80
C GLU A 332 -34.79 3.21 -19.26
N GLY A 333 -34.57 4.40 -18.71
CA GLY A 333 -34.46 4.66 -17.29
C GLY A 333 -33.03 4.85 -16.82
N PHE A 334 -32.85 5.67 -15.79
CA PHE A 334 -31.55 5.91 -15.19
C PHE A 334 -31.21 4.86 -14.12
N GLY A 335 -32.11 4.63 -13.15
CA GLY A 335 -31.78 3.86 -11.95
C GLY A 335 -31.41 2.40 -12.21
N ALA A 336 -32.14 1.69 -13.07
CA ALA A 336 -31.85 0.29 -13.40
C ALA A 336 -30.57 0.15 -14.23
N ASN A 337 -30.28 1.12 -15.11
CA ASN A 337 -29.03 1.19 -15.86
C ASN A 337 -27.84 1.53 -14.96
N PHE A 338 -28.03 2.41 -13.97
CA PHE A 338 -27.06 2.69 -12.93
C PHE A 338 -26.67 1.42 -12.18
N LYS A 339 -27.64 0.69 -11.59
CA LYS A 339 -27.36 -0.56 -10.86
C LYS A 339 -26.57 -1.55 -11.74
N LYS A 340 -27.02 -1.74 -12.98
CA LYS A 340 -26.36 -2.64 -13.94
C LYS A 340 -24.88 -2.27 -14.18
N ILE A 341 -24.58 -0.99 -14.43
CA ILE A 341 -23.21 -0.53 -14.68
C ILE A 341 -22.35 -0.66 -13.42
N MET A 342 -22.89 -0.38 -12.23
CA MET A 342 -22.16 -0.54 -10.97
C MET A 342 -21.81 -2.00 -10.70
N ASP A 343 -22.79 -2.90 -10.88
CA ASP A 343 -22.61 -4.35 -10.73
C ASP A 343 -21.59 -4.89 -11.73
N GLU A 344 -21.66 -4.47 -13.00
CA GLU A 344 -20.70 -4.84 -14.05
C GLU A 344 -19.29 -4.30 -13.79
N THR A 345 -19.16 -3.16 -13.09
CA THR A 345 -17.88 -2.55 -12.75
C THR A 345 -17.23 -3.23 -11.52
N GLY A 346 -18.03 -3.70 -10.56
CA GLY A 346 -17.60 -4.60 -9.48
C GLY A 346 -16.75 -3.99 -8.35
N ASN A 347 -16.47 -2.69 -8.38
CA ASN A 347 -15.67 -1.99 -7.35
C ASN A 347 -16.18 -0.57 -7.04
N VAL A 348 -17.49 -0.37 -7.12
CA VAL A 348 -18.14 0.93 -6.90
C VAL A 348 -18.99 0.90 -5.64
N SER A 349 -18.54 1.62 -4.62
CA SER A 349 -19.36 1.99 -3.46
C SER A 349 -20.26 3.17 -3.83
N TRP A 350 -21.43 3.33 -3.24
CA TRP A 350 -22.31 4.46 -3.53
C TRP A 350 -23.32 4.78 -2.42
N LEU A 351 -23.77 6.02 -2.38
CA LEU A 351 -24.86 6.45 -1.50
C LEU A 351 -26.06 6.97 -2.27
N ILE A 352 -27.20 7.02 -1.59
CA ILE A 352 -28.36 7.80 -2.03
C ILE A 352 -28.31 9.19 -1.35
N PHE A 353 -28.29 10.25 -2.16
CA PHE A 353 -28.14 11.65 -1.71
C PHE A 353 -29.48 12.34 -1.45
N THR A 354 -30.48 11.56 -1.06
CA THR A 354 -31.76 12.06 -0.56
C THR A 354 -31.62 12.55 0.88
N ASP A 355 -32.38 13.59 1.25
CA ASP A 355 -32.39 14.07 2.64
C ASP A 355 -32.63 12.93 3.64
N ALA A 356 -31.70 12.78 4.60
CA ALA A 356 -31.68 11.66 5.54
C ALA A 356 -32.98 11.51 6.36
N HIS A 357 -33.69 12.60 6.62
CA HIS A 357 -34.98 12.57 7.34
C HIS A 357 -36.11 11.90 6.53
N LEU A 358 -36.02 11.85 5.20
CA LEU A 358 -36.95 11.13 4.33
C LEU A 358 -36.68 9.62 4.39
N LEU A 359 -35.39 9.22 4.39
CA LEU A 359 -34.99 7.82 4.58
C LEU A 359 -35.46 7.29 5.95
N ALA A 360 -35.38 8.13 6.99
CA ALA A 360 -35.88 7.84 8.34
C ALA A 360 -37.42 7.63 8.40
N GLN A 361 -38.16 8.10 7.40
CA GLN A 361 -39.62 7.95 7.29
C GLN A 361 -40.03 6.79 6.39
N PHE A 362 -39.07 6.15 5.72
CA PHE A 362 -39.32 5.08 4.77
C PHE A 362 -40.08 3.91 5.41
N LYS A 363 -40.98 3.31 4.64
CA LYS A 363 -41.70 2.10 5.02
C LYS A 363 -41.62 1.10 3.88
N PRO A 364 -41.11 -0.12 4.11
CA PRO A 364 -40.95 -1.15 3.07
C PRO A 364 -42.27 -1.83 2.72
N THR A 365 -43.34 -1.05 2.55
CA THR A 365 -44.68 -1.54 2.23
C THR A 365 -45.26 -0.71 1.09
N PRO A 366 -45.74 -1.34 0.01
CA PRO A 366 -46.31 -0.61 -1.11
C PRO A 366 -47.57 0.14 -0.67
N PRO A 367 -47.95 1.23 -1.36
CA PRO A 367 -49.15 1.95 -1.02
C PRO A 367 -50.38 1.04 -1.23
N PRO A 368 -51.44 1.16 -0.42
CA PRO A 368 -52.68 0.41 -0.63
C PRO A 368 -53.25 0.64 -2.02
N GLN A 369 -53.94 -0.36 -2.57
CA GLN A 369 -54.56 -0.26 -3.90
C GLN A 369 -55.45 0.99 -4.01
N GLY A 370 -55.21 1.81 -5.03
CA GLY A 370 -55.95 3.06 -5.28
C GLY A 370 -55.41 4.29 -4.55
N VAL A 371 -54.34 4.17 -3.76
CA VAL A 371 -53.60 5.30 -3.19
C VAL A 371 -52.46 5.68 -4.14
N ALA A 372 -52.28 6.98 -4.39
CA ALA A 372 -51.23 7.48 -5.26
C ALA A 372 -49.84 7.24 -4.68
N TYR A 373 -48.86 6.96 -5.55
CA TYR A 373 -47.45 6.84 -5.17
C TYR A 373 -46.88 8.16 -4.65
N THR A 374 -46.12 8.08 -3.56
CA THR A 374 -45.28 9.16 -3.03
C THR A 374 -43.82 8.93 -3.43
N PHE A 375 -42.97 9.93 -3.27
CA PHE A 375 -41.52 9.80 -3.48
C PHE A 375 -40.89 8.59 -2.74
N LEU A 376 -41.36 8.28 -1.53
CA LEU A 376 -40.84 7.15 -0.74
C LEU A 376 -41.42 5.79 -1.14
N THR A 377 -42.47 5.74 -1.96
CA THR A 377 -43.21 4.51 -2.28
C THR A 377 -43.30 4.20 -3.77
N ASP A 378 -42.89 5.14 -4.63
CA ASP A 378 -42.85 4.95 -6.08
C ASP A 378 -41.63 4.10 -6.46
N PRO A 379 -41.80 2.92 -7.10
CA PRO A 379 -40.70 2.11 -7.62
C PRO A 379 -39.80 2.85 -8.63
N GLU A 380 -40.30 3.92 -9.25
CA GLU A 380 -39.55 4.75 -10.19
C GLU A 380 -38.73 5.86 -9.52
N ALA A 381 -38.92 6.12 -8.22
CA ALA A 381 -38.12 7.08 -7.45
C ALA A 381 -37.07 6.35 -6.62
N CYS A 382 -35.89 6.94 -6.47
CA CYS A 382 -34.70 6.31 -5.88
C CYS A 382 -34.87 5.60 -4.53
N PRO A 383 -35.70 6.05 -3.55
CA PRO A 383 -35.71 5.43 -2.23
C PRO A 383 -36.21 3.97 -2.26
N TRP A 384 -37.21 3.68 -3.10
CA TRP A 384 -37.82 2.35 -3.17
C TRP A 384 -36.87 1.26 -3.69
N PRO A 385 -36.31 1.36 -4.92
CA PRO A 385 -35.37 0.38 -5.43
C PRO A 385 -34.08 0.35 -4.61
N ALA A 386 -33.53 1.49 -4.17
CA ALA A 386 -32.30 1.52 -3.38
C ALA A 386 -32.44 0.78 -2.05
N TYR A 387 -33.58 0.90 -1.37
CA TYR A 387 -33.85 0.12 -0.15
C TYR A 387 -33.71 -1.38 -0.40
N HIS A 388 -34.31 -1.86 -1.49
CA HIS A 388 -34.29 -3.29 -1.84
C HIS A 388 -32.92 -3.75 -2.32
N TRP A 389 -32.21 -2.97 -3.13
CA TRP A 389 -30.84 -3.29 -3.56
C TRP A 389 -29.87 -3.29 -2.38
N TYR A 390 -30.04 -2.40 -1.40
CA TYR A 390 -29.21 -2.43 -0.20
C TYR A 390 -29.45 -3.70 0.63
N GLN A 391 -30.66 -4.28 0.62
CA GLN A 391 -30.86 -5.61 1.23
C GLN A 391 -30.08 -6.71 0.50
N GLU A 392 -30.01 -6.63 -0.83
CA GLU A 392 -29.25 -7.56 -1.68
C GLU A 392 -27.75 -7.41 -1.42
N TYR A 393 -27.20 -6.20 -1.50
CA TYR A 393 -25.79 -5.92 -1.20
C TYR A 393 -25.40 -6.20 0.25
N ALA A 394 -26.34 -6.25 1.21
CA ALA A 394 -26.02 -6.65 2.57
C ALA A 394 -25.68 -8.15 2.70
N LEU A 395 -25.86 -8.93 1.63
CA LEU A 395 -25.55 -10.36 1.56
C LEU A 395 -24.28 -10.66 0.76
N GLU A 396 -23.74 -9.67 0.04
CA GLU A 396 -22.60 -9.82 -0.88
C GLU A 396 -21.61 -8.66 -0.72
N ASN A 397 -20.30 -8.92 -0.80
CA ASN A 397 -19.28 -7.88 -0.68
C ASN A 397 -19.42 -6.99 0.58
N TYR A 398 -19.82 -7.58 1.71
CA TYR A 398 -19.89 -6.88 3.00
C TYR A 398 -18.66 -7.21 3.87
N PRO A 399 -18.26 -6.29 4.79
CA PRO A 399 -17.11 -6.50 5.67
C PRO A 399 -17.29 -7.71 6.58
N ARG A 400 -16.23 -8.52 6.72
CA ARG A 400 -16.22 -9.68 7.63
C ARG A 400 -15.59 -9.33 8.99
N PRO A 401 -16.04 -9.95 10.10
CA PRO A 401 -15.49 -9.67 11.42
C PRO A 401 -14.03 -10.11 11.53
N ASP A 402 -13.26 -9.32 12.27
CA ASP A 402 -11.88 -9.64 12.64
C ASP A 402 -11.79 -10.88 13.53
N PHE A 403 -10.70 -11.65 13.41
CA PHE A 403 -10.40 -12.75 14.35
C PHE A 403 -10.32 -12.24 15.78
N VAL A 404 -10.92 -12.96 16.73
CA VAL A 404 -10.95 -12.51 18.13
C VAL A 404 -9.84 -13.13 18.98
N ASN A 405 -9.24 -14.25 18.54
CA ASN A 405 -8.23 -14.95 19.33
C ASN A 405 -6.80 -14.45 19.12
N ARG A 406 -6.58 -13.14 19.33
CA ARG A 406 -5.29 -12.45 19.12
C ARG A 406 -4.41 -12.45 20.38
N SER A 407 -3.09 -12.57 20.20
CA SER A 407 -2.09 -12.47 21.27
C SER A 407 -1.27 -11.18 21.07
N HIS A 408 -1.33 -10.27 22.05
CA HIS A 408 -0.55 -9.03 22.10
C HIS A 408 -0.29 -8.64 23.56
N SER A 409 0.73 -7.80 23.74
CA SER A 409 1.18 -7.34 25.05
C SER A 409 0.74 -5.92 25.41
N ASP A 410 0.23 -5.14 24.44
CA ASP A 410 -0.30 -3.80 24.68
C ASP A 410 -1.65 -3.85 25.42
N ASN A 411 -1.76 -3.15 26.55
CA ASN A 411 -2.96 -3.14 27.40
C ASN A 411 -3.97 -2.06 26.98
N GLY A 412 -3.64 -1.20 26.01
CA GLY A 412 -4.51 -0.12 25.53
C GLY A 412 -4.66 1.07 26.48
N ASP A 413 -3.89 1.11 27.57
CA ASP A 413 -3.91 2.15 28.61
C ASP A 413 -2.56 2.87 28.79
N GLY A 414 -1.67 2.74 27.79
CA GLY A 414 -0.29 3.23 27.84
C GLY A 414 0.70 2.27 28.51
N THR A 415 0.25 1.10 28.97
CA THR A 415 1.10 0.04 29.54
C THR A 415 1.20 -1.18 28.63
N TYR A 416 2.18 -2.04 28.90
CA TYR A 416 2.34 -3.35 28.29
C TYR A 416 2.60 -4.43 29.33
N THR A 417 2.37 -5.69 28.97
CA THR A 417 2.65 -6.87 29.81
C THR A 417 3.59 -7.85 29.12
N ASN A 418 4.67 -8.24 29.80
CA ASN A 418 5.62 -9.24 29.34
C ASN A 418 5.05 -10.68 29.42
N PRO A 419 5.50 -11.60 28.54
CA PRO A 419 6.41 -11.37 27.41
C PRO A 419 5.78 -10.52 26.30
N VAL A 420 6.56 -9.72 25.58
CA VAL A 420 6.01 -8.83 24.54
C VAL A 420 5.43 -9.60 23.35
N ILE A 421 5.95 -10.79 23.09
CA ILE A 421 5.39 -11.77 22.15
C ILE A 421 5.30 -13.12 22.86
N HIS A 422 4.09 -13.67 22.98
CA HIS A 422 3.85 -14.90 23.74
C HIS A 422 4.08 -16.18 22.92
N ALA A 423 5.16 -16.23 22.13
CA ALA A 423 5.56 -17.36 21.28
C ALA A 423 7.09 -17.45 21.17
N ASP A 424 7.60 -18.56 20.61
CA ASP A 424 9.04 -18.83 20.47
C ASP A 424 9.73 -17.90 19.46
N PHE A 425 10.30 -16.82 19.96
CA PHE A 425 11.16 -15.88 19.21
C PHE A 425 12.49 -15.71 19.95
N PRO A 426 13.36 -16.73 19.91
CA PRO A 426 14.62 -16.74 20.63
C PRO A 426 15.71 -15.84 20.02
N ASP A 427 16.76 -15.63 20.82
CA ASP A 427 18.00 -14.96 20.47
C ASP A 427 17.78 -13.59 19.79
N PRO A 428 16.96 -12.69 20.39
CA PRO A 428 16.58 -11.45 19.76
C PRO A 428 17.77 -10.50 19.66
N ASP A 429 18.10 -10.05 18.45
CA ASP A 429 18.95 -8.86 18.26
C ASP A 429 18.12 -7.74 17.66
N VAL A 430 18.11 -6.58 18.34
CA VAL A 430 17.24 -5.45 18.03
C VAL A 430 18.08 -4.25 17.66
N ILE A 431 17.77 -3.61 16.54
CA ILE A 431 18.33 -2.33 16.14
C ILE A 431 17.23 -1.32 15.85
N ARG A 432 17.56 -0.03 15.94
CA ARG A 432 16.72 1.06 15.47
C ARG A 432 17.35 1.68 14.22
N VAL A 433 16.56 1.81 13.16
CA VAL A 433 16.91 2.56 11.95
C VAL A 433 15.86 3.64 11.79
N GLU A 434 16.28 4.89 11.96
CA GLU A 434 15.37 6.05 12.03
C GLU A 434 14.29 5.85 13.10
N ASP A 435 13.02 5.77 12.68
CA ASP A 435 11.84 5.62 13.53
C ASP A 435 11.39 4.16 13.74
N VAL A 436 12.10 3.18 13.15
CA VAL A 436 11.67 1.77 13.13
C VAL A 436 12.65 0.89 13.88
N TYR A 437 12.13 -0.01 14.71
CA TYR A 437 12.86 -1.07 15.38
C TYR A 437 12.75 -2.37 14.59
N TYR A 438 13.86 -3.05 14.37
CA TYR A 438 13.92 -4.35 13.71
C TYR A 438 14.50 -5.39 14.66
N MET A 439 13.83 -6.54 14.77
CA MET A 439 14.26 -7.66 15.62
C MET A 439 14.41 -8.93 14.78
N VAL A 440 15.62 -9.49 14.72
CA VAL A 440 15.84 -10.83 14.17
C VAL A 440 15.66 -11.87 15.27
N SER A 441 15.16 -13.05 14.89
CA SER A 441 15.06 -14.20 15.78
C SER A 441 15.55 -15.49 15.13
N THR A 442 16.09 -16.39 15.95
CA THR A 442 16.58 -17.71 15.56
C THR A 442 15.47 -18.65 15.09
N THR A 443 15.76 -19.42 14.03
CA THR A 443 14.80 -20.34 13.37
C THR A 443 15.33 -21.75 13.15
N MET A 444 16.61 -22.01 13.41
CA MET A 444 17.22 -23.33 13.32
C MET A 444 17.01 -23.97 11.93
N HIS A 445 16.27 -25.08 11.87
CA HIS A 445 16.03 -25.91 10.69
C HIS A 445 14.71 -25.56 9.97
N VAL A 446 14.09 -24.43 10.32
CA VAL A 446 12.85 -23.98 9.68
C VAL A 446 13.15 -22.97 8.58
N PHE A 447 12.62 -23.20 7.38
CA PHE A 447 12.82 -22.32 6.23
C PHE A 447 11.50 -21.93 5.54
N PRO A 448 11.33 -20.70 5.01
CA PRO A 448 12.26 -19.59 5.15
C PRO A 448 12.42 -19.18 6.62
N GLY A 449 13.64 -18.79 6.99
CA GLY A 449 14.10 -18.59 8.35
C GLY A 449 14.64 -17.19 8.62
N ALA A 450 15.38 -17.06 9.71
CA ALA A 450 15.93 -15.81 10.25
C ALA A 450 14.87 -14.72 10.41
N THR A 451 13.69 -15.08 10.93
CA THR A 451 12.51 -14.22 11.02
C THR A 451 12.85 -12.83 11.54
N LEU A 452 12.60 -11.81 10.71
CA LEU A 452 12.78 -10.41 11.01
C LEU A 452 11.41 -9.78 11.30
N LEU A 453 11.27 -9.17 12.45
CA LEU A 453 10.10 -8.41 12.86
C LEU A 453 10.40 -6.91 12.81
N LYS A 454 9.37 -6.08 12.63
CA LYS A 454 9.44 -4.62 12.75
C LYS A 454 8.43 -4.11 13.79
N SER A 455 8.80 -3.02 14.46
CA SER A 455 7.95 -2.31 15.43
C SER A 455 8.28 -0.82 15.41
N TYR A 456 7.36 0.00 15.89
CA TYR A 456 7.57 1.44 16.08
C TYR A 456 7.64 1.84 17.56
N ASP A 457 7.33 0.91 18.47
CA ASP A 457 7.26 1.18 19.92
C ASP A 457 7.83 0.06 20.81
N LEU A 458 8.51 -0.93 20.21
CA LEU A 458 9.09 -2.14 20.85
C LEU A 458 8.08 -3.12 21.47
N VAL A 459 6.78 -2.82 21.42
CA VAL A 459 5.70 -3.61 22.03
C VAL A 459 4.83 -4.25 20.96
N ASN A 460 4.42 -3.45 19.98
CA ASN A 460 3.55 -3.85 18.88
C ASN A 460 4.41 -4.27 17.69
N TRP A 461 4.49 -5.58 17.43
CA TRP A 461 5.36 -6.18 16.41
C TRP A 461 4.58 -6.72 15.21
N GLU A 462 5.16 -6.56 14.02
CA GLU A 462 4.68 -7.10 12.74
C GLU A 462 5.79 -7.90 12.06
N TYR A 463 5.45 -8.89 11.23
CA TYR A 463 6.44 -9.54 10.38
C TYR A 463 7.02 -8.53 9.38
N CYS A 464 8.34 -8.55 9.20
CA CYS A 464 9.04 -7.75 8.20
C CYS A 464 9.51 -8.64 7.03
N ALA A 465 10.22 -9.73 7.34
CA ALA A 465 10.74 -10.67 6.34
C ALA A 465 11.11 -12.01 6.99
N ASN A 466 11.29 -13.05 6.17
CA ASN A 466 12.04 -14.26 6.53
C ASN A 466 13.24 -14.38 5.56
N PRO A 467 14.36 -13.66 5.83
CA PRO A 467 15.47 -13.49 4.88
C PRO A 467 16.17 -14.76 4.42
N LEU A 468 16.09 -15.85 5.19
CA LEU A 468 16.85 -17.07 4.94
C LEU A 468 16.00 -18.13 4.24
N GLU A 469 15.89 -18.05 2.92
CA GLU A 469 15.08 -19.01 2.12
C GLU A 469 15.60 -20.45 2.20
N MET A 470 16.91 -20.64 2.25
CA MET A 470 17.58 -21.94 2.37
C MET A 470 19.05 -21.71 2.79
N ILE A 471 19.61 -22.56 3.66
CA ILE A 471 21.05 -22.52 4.01
C ILE A 471 21.88 -23.27 2.98
N ASP A 472 21.55 -24.54 2.74
CA ASP A 472 22.18 -25.40 1.74
C ASP A 472 21.24 -26.55 1.35
N PRO A 473 21.41 -27.16 0.16
CA PRO A 473 20.51 -28.19 -0.35
C PRO A 473 20.92 -29.62 0.05
N SER A 474 21.73 -29.82 1.10
CA SER A 474 22.18 -31.16 1.49
C SER A 474 21.04 -32.08 1.94
N ASP A 475 21.32 -33.38 1.95
CA ASP A 475 20.38 -34.42 2.37
C ASP A 475 19.83 -34.16 3.78
N GLY A 476 20.70 -33.80 4.73
CA GLY A 476 20.29 -33.49 6.10
C GLY A 476 19.35 -32.30 6.23
N TYR A 477 19.57 -31.21 5.47
CA TYR A 477 18.66 -30.06 5.46
C TYR A 477 17.42 -30.27 4.61
N SER A 478 17.36 -31.35 3.82
CA SER A 478 16.24 -31.66 2.93
C SER A 478 15.46 -32.91 3.35
N LEU A 479 15.80 -33.52 4.48
CA LEU A 479 15.25 -34.79 4.98
C LEU A 479 15.30 -35.91 3.93
N LEU A 480 16.46 -36.05 3.29
CA LEU A 480 16.74 -37.11 2.33
C LEU A 480 17.64 -38.17 2.96
N ASN A 481 17.53 -39.40 2.47
CA ASN A 481 18.40 -40.52 2.87
C ASN A 481 18.42 -40.79 4.38
N ASN A 482 17.30 -40.51 5.08
CA ASN A 482 17.15 -40.60 6.53
C ASN A 482 18.11 -39.69 7.34
N GLU A 483 18.65 -38.64 6.72
CA GLU A 483 19.39 -37.60 7.43
C GLU A 483 18.45 -36.50 7.94
N SER A 484 18.87 -35.80 9.01
CA SER A 484 18.18 -34.61 9.50
C SER A 484 19.16 -33.61 10.10
N ARG A 485 18.68 -32.38 10.29
CA ARG A 485 19.39 -31.25 10.90
C ARG A 485 18.54 -30.58 11.98
N TYR A 486 17.70 -31.36 12.67
CA TYR A 486 17.04 -30.90 13.90
C TYR A 486 18.06 -30.32 14.88
N ALA A 487 17.67 -29.23 15.57
CA ALA A 487 18.54 -28.44 16.43
C ALA A 487 19.83 -27.89 15.76
N GLN A 488 19.89 -27.85 14.43
CA GLN A 488 20.93 -27.19 13.63
C GLN A 488 20.32 -26.12 12.72
N GLY A 489 21.15 -25.42 11.95
CA GLY A 489 20.71 -24.35 11.05
C GLY A 489 21.15 -22.98 11.55
N GLN A 490 20.32 -21.96 11.38
CA GLN A 490 20.65 -20.59 11.81
C GLN A 490 20.51 -20.46 13.32
N TRP A 491 21.65 -20.26 14.00
CA TRP A 491 21.76 -19.93 15.43
C TRP A 491 21.83 -18.41 15.65
N ALA A 492 22.04 -17.96 16.90
CA ALA A 492 22.03 -16.54 17.29
C ALA A 492 22.71 -15.63 16.25
N SER A 493 22.04 -14.52 15.95
CA SER A 493 22.41 -13.58 14.89
C SER A 493 22.83 -12.24 15.47
N SER A 494 23.70 -11.53 14.75
CA SER A 494 23.92 -10.09 14.94
C SER A 494 23.37 -9.30 13.76
N LEU A 495 22.42 -8.41 14.02
CA LEU A 495 21.81 -7.51 13.04
C LEU A 495 22.38 -6.11 13.19
N ARG A 496 22.91 -5.51 12.12
CA ARG A 496 23.42 -4.14 12.10
C ARG A 496 23.03 -3.42 10.82
N TYR A 497 23.02 -2.09 10.88
CA TYR A 497 22.74 -1.22 9.74
C TYR A 497 23.90 -0.24 9.56
N LYS A 498 24.41 -0.11 8.33
CA LYS A 498 25.48 0.82 7.96
C LYS A 498 25.28 1.28 6.52
N ASN A 499 25.32 2.58 6.29
CA ASN A 499 25.33 3.21 4.95
C ASN A 499 24.23 2.70 4.01
N GLY A 500 22.96 2.70 4.44
CA GLY A 500 21.86 2.29 3.56
C GLY A 500 21.65 0.78 3.45
N LYS A 501 22.33 -0.03 4.27
CA LYS A 501 22.34 -1.49 4.14
C LYS A 501 22.29 -2.20 5.48
N PHE A 502 21.46 -3.24 5.55
CA PHE A 502 21.33 -4.17 6.67
C PHE A 502 22.31 -5.34 6.51
N TYR A 503 22.86 -5.80 7.62
CA TYR A 503 23.80 -6.90 7.74
C TYR A 503 23.35 -7.81 8.88
N MET A 504 23.17 -9.10 8.60
CA MET A 504 22.81 -10.12 9.57
C MET A 504 23.85 -11.23 9.54
N LEU A 505 24.74 -11.24 10.53
CA LEU A 505 25.81 -12.21 10.70
C LEU A 505 25.37 -13.31 11.65
N PHE A 506 25.50 -14.57 11.26
CA PHE A 506 25.14 -15.71 12.10
C PHE A 506 26.05 -16.91 11.85
N ASN A 507 26.00 -17.88 12.76
CA ASN A 507 26.74 -19.13 12.66
C ASN A 507 25.80 -20.32 12.44
N VAL A 508 26.33 -21.32 11.76
CA VAL A 508 25.73 -22.65 11.62
C VAL A 508 26.78 -23.63 12.13
N ASN A 509 26.52 -24.29 13.26
CA ASN A 509 27.56 -25.02 14.02
C ASN A 509 28.34 -26.06 13.20
N ASN A 510 27.71 -26.68 12.21
CA ASN A 510 28.33 -27.66 11.31
C ASN A 510 28.85 -27.08 9.98
N LEU A 511 28.59 -25.81 9.65
CA LEU A 511 28.91 -25.20 8.34
C LEU A 511 29.73 -23.91 8.38
N GLY A 512 29.85 -23.26 9.53
CA GLY A 512 30.58 -22.00 9.70
C GLY A 512 29.69 -20.76 9.64
N GLY A 513 30.28 -19.61 9.32
CA GLY A 513 29.62 -18.30 9.36
C GLY A 513 28.92 -17.95 8.06
N PHE A 514 27.81 -17.21 8.19
CA PHE A 514 27.01 -16.72 7.09
C PHE A 514 26.62 -15.26 7.32
N LEU A 515 26.47 -14.53 6.22
CA LEU A 515 26.06 -13.14 6.22
C LEU A 515 24.88 -12.96 5.27
N LEU A 516 23.78 -12.42 5.78
CA LEU A 516 22.64 -11.94 5.00
C LEU A 516 22.73 -10.41 4.87
N THR A 517 22.49 -9.87 3.68
CA THR A 517 22.47 -8.41 3.48
C THR A 517 21.34 -7.91 2.58
N ALA A 518 20.79 -6.74 2.87
CA ALA A 518 19.76 -6.10 2.04
C ALA A 518 19.76 -4.57 2.21
N SER A 519 19.37 -3.83 1.18
CA SER A 519 19.16 -2.37 1.27
C SER A 519 17.74 -2.00 1.74
N ASN A 520 16.77 -2.89 1.53
CA ASN A 520 15.42 -2.80 2.09
C ASN A 520 15.25 -3.95 3.10
N PRO A 521 14.79 -3.70 4.34
CA PRO A 521 14.60 -4.75 5.33
C PRO A 521 13.60 -5.83 4.91
N GLU A 522 12.67 -5.52 4.00
CA GLU A 522 11.72 -6.49 3.41
C GLU A 522 12.34 -7.33 2.28
N GLY A 523 13.58 -7.03 1.89
CA GLY A 523 14.36 -7.75 0.90
C GLY A 523 14.37 -7.11 -0.49
N PRO A 524 14.95 -7.79 -1.50
CA PRO A 524 15.56 -9.13 -1.39
C PRO A 524 16.82 -9.14 -0.52
N TRP A 525 17.12 -10.30 0.07
CA TRP A 525 18.30 -10.52 0.91
C TRP A 525 19.31 -11.44 0.22
N ASP A 526 20.57 -11.05 0.23
CA ASP A 526 21.68 -11.83 -0.33
C ASP A 526 22.39 -12.64 0.75
N LEU A 527 22.49 -13.97 0.59
CA LEU A 527 23.21 -14.87 1.47
C LEU A 527 24.65 -15.09 0.98
N LYS A 528 25.64 -14.81 1.85
CA LYS A 528 27.07 -15.10 1.64
C LYS A 528 27.57 -16.07 2.70
N LYS A 529 28.17 -17.18 2.28
CA LYS A 529 28.95 -18.05 3.18
C LYS A 529 30.33 -17.44 3.42
N LEU A 530 30.78 -17.41 4.66
CA LEU A 530 32.07 -16.86 5.08
C LEU A 530 33.16 -17.95 5.16
N SER A 531 34.42 -17.53 5.20
CA SER A 531 35.59 -18.43 5.29
C SER A 531 35.70 -19.12 6.66
N ARG A 532 35.11 -18.53 7.71
CA ARG A 532 35.12 -19.04 9.10
C ARG A 532 33.77 -18.83 9.80
N GLY A 533 33.58 -19.54 10.91
CA GLY A 533 32.48 -19.32 11.84
C GLY A 533 32.78 -18.28 12.91
N TYR A 534 31.72 -17.68 13.41
CA TYR A 534 31.69 -16.75 14.55
C TYR A 534 30.55 -17.18 15.47
N TYR A 535 30.82 -18.07 16.43
CA TYR A 535 29.78 -18.58 17.34
C TYR A 535 29.20 -17.44 18.18
N ASP A 536 27.87 -17.30 18.18
CA ASP A 536 27.13 -16.21 18.82
C ASP A 536 27.77 -14.83 18.58
N PRO A 537 27.79 -14.38 17.31
CA PRO A 537 28.52 -13.19 16.93
C PRO A 537 27.85 -11.93 17.47
N GLY A 538 28.68 -10.95 17.86
CA GLY A 538 28.28 -9.56 18.07
C GLY A 538 29.08 -8.67 17.14
N LEU A 539 28.44 -8.18 16.08
CA LEU A 539 29.05 -7.31 15.07
C LEU A 539 29.04 -5.85 15.53
N LEU A 540 30.16 -5.16 15.36
CA LEU A 540 30.30 -3.72 15.60
C LEU A 540 30.91 -3.06 14.36
N PHE A 541 30.21 -2.08 13.81
CA PHE A 541 30.76 -1.12 12.86
C PHE A 541 31.11 0.14 13.66
N ASP A 542 32.40 0.39 13.86
CA ASP A 542 32.85 1.44 14.75
C ASP A 542 33.07 2.77 13.99
N GLU A 543 33.00 3.86 14.73
CA GLU A 543 33.18 5.22 14.22
C GLU A 543 34.64 5.51 13.85
N ASP A 544 35.59 4.69 14.32
CA ASP A 544 37.01 4.72 13.93
C ASP A 544 37.26 4.24 12.48
N GLY A 545 36.22 3.76 11.81
CA GLY A 545 36.26 3.24 10.44
C GLY A 545 36.60 1.74 10.35
N LYS A 546 36.79 1.06 11.48
CA LYS A 546 37.04 -0.38 11.55
C LYS A 546 35.80 -1.14 11.94
N ASN A 547 35.81 -2.43 11.64
CA ASN A 547 34.73 -3.34 11.93
C ASN A 547 35.26 -4.45 12.85
N TYR A 548 34.48 -4.83 13.85
CA TYR A 548 34.89 -5.85 14.83
C TYR A 548 33.78 -6.88 15.03
N VAL A 549 34.17 -8.10 15.37
CA VAL A 549 33.26 -9.15 15.83
C VAL A 549 33.74 -9.65 17.18
N VAL A 550 32.84 -9.68 18.16
CA VAL A 550 33.01 -10.51 19.37
C VAL A 550 32.29 -11.84 19.14
N SER A 551 32.89 -12.95 19.55
CA SER A 551 32.27 -14.28 19.43
C SER A 551 32.89 -15.28 20.39
N GLY A 552 32.19 -16.37 20.66
CA GLY A 552 32.68 -17.51 21.45
C GLY A 552 31.74 -17.97 22.55
N ILE A 553 32.10 -19.10 23.16
CA ILE A 553 31.42 -19.69 24.32
C ILE A 553 32.46 -19.98 25.40
N ASN A 554 32.22 -19.57 26.65
CA ASN A 554 33.14 -19.56 27.80
C ASN A 554 34.40 -18.68 27.65
N SER A 555 34.96 -18.58 26.44
CA SER A 555 36.06 -17.69 26.05
C SER A 555 35.55 -16.76 24.96
N LEU A 556 35.31 -15.49 25.31
CA LEU A 556 34.91 -14.46 24.36
C LEU A 556 36.13 -13.83 23.73
N LYS A 557 36.12 -13.73 22.41
CA LYS A 557 37.22 -13.20 21.62
C LYS A 557 36.75 -12.06 20.73
N VAL A 558 37.57 -11.00 20.63
CA VAL A 558 37.35 -9.89 19.72
C VAL A 558 38.33 -9.99 18.56
N ILE A 559 37.84 -9.74 17.35
CA ILE A 559 38.64 -9.74 16.13
C ILE A 559 38.25 -8.56 15.23
N GLU A 560 39.23 -7.88 14.68
CA GLU A 560 39.03 -6.88 13.61
C GLU A 560 38.72 -7.62 12.31
N ILE A 561 37.77 -7.12 11.52
CA ILE A 561 37.39 -7.68 10.21
C ILE A 561 37.38 -6.59 9.14
N ASN A 562 37.63 -6.97 7.89
CA ASN A 562 37.49 -6.07 6.73
C ASN A 562 36.03 -6.04 6.22
N ASP A 563 35.76 -5.29 5.15
CA ASP A 563 34.43 -5.19 4.54
C ASP A 563 33.93 -6.49 3.88
N ASP A 564 34.82 -7.45 3.66
CA ASP A 564 34.49 -8.80 3.20
C ASP A 564 34.15 -9.76 4.36
N PHE A 565 34.23 -9.28 5.60
CA PHE A 565 34.06 -10.04 6.85
C PHE A 565 35.19 -11.05 7.09
N GLU A 566 36.37 -10.81 6.53
CA GLU A 566 37.57 -11.59 6.77
C GLU A 566 38.40 -11.00 7.92
N PRO A 567 39.02 -11.86 8.77
CA PRO A 567 39.92 -11.42 9.84
C PRO A 567 41.06 -10.50 9.39
N VAL A 568 41.28 -9.42 10.13
CA VAL A 568 42.45 -8.56 10.04
C VAL A 568 43.32 -8.79 11.29
N GLY A 569 44.37 -9.60 11.16
CA GLY A 569 45.26 -9.93 12.26
C GLY A 569 44.79 -11.09 13.13
N ASN A 570 45.18 -11.08 14.42
CA ASN A 570 44.90 -12.16 15.36
C ASN A 570 43.59 -11.91 16.12
N GLU A 571 42.92 -12.99 16.55
CA GLU A 571 41.85 -12.90 17.54
C GLU A 571 42.43 -12.65 18.95
N HIS A 572 41.74 -11.80 19.73
CA HIS A 572 42.14 -11.45 21.08
C HIS A 572 41.13 -12.04 22.07
N GLU A 573 41.57 -12.96 22.94
CA GLU A 573 40.75 -13.39 24.08
C GLU A 573 40.62 -12.23 25.07
N VAL A 574 39.38 -11.78 25.29
CA VAL A 574 39.08 -10.59 26.10
C VAL A 574 38.38 -10.94 27.42
N VAL A 575 37.66 -12.07 27.46
CA VAL A 575 36.98 -12.58 28.66
C VAL A 575 37.06 -14.11 28.67
N LEU A 576 37.48 -14.68 29.81
CA LEU A 576 37.49 -16.12 30.05
C LEU A 576 36.70 -16.47 31.31
N ARG A 577 35.72 -17.37 31.18
CA ARG A 577 34.84 -17.91 32.23
C ARG A 577 34.55 -19.39 31.94
N ASP A 578 35.47 -20.27 32.31
CA ASP A 578 35.35 -21.71 32.02
C ASP A 578 34.08 -22.35 32.60
N ASN A 579 33.43 -23.22 31.82
CA ASN A 579 32.22 -23.97 32.20
C ASN A 579 31.06 -23.12 32.74
N SER A 580 30.98 -21.86 32.31
CA SER A 580 29.96 -20.91 32.76
C SER A 580 28.77 -20.80 31.82
N GLY A 581 28.88 -21.31 30.59
CA GLY A 581 27.89 -21.08 29.54
C GLY A 581 27.90 -19.65 29.02
N LEU A 582 28.99 -18.89 29.21
CA LEU A 582 29.10 -17.50 28.74
C LEU A 582 29.02 -17.44 27.22
N GLU A 583 27.95 -16.89 26.65
CA GLU A 583 27.69 -16.83 25.19
C GLU A 583 26.74 -15.66 24.82
N GLY A 584 26.13 -15.69 23.63
CA GLY A 584 25.08 -14.75 23.21
C GLY A 584 25.57 -13.30 23.15
N SER A 585 26.71 -13.05 22.50
CA SER A 585 27.38 -11.75 22.59
C SER A 585 26.76 -10.71 21.65
N HIS A 586 26.47 -9.52 22.20
CA HIS A 586 26.16 -8.30 21.44
C HIS A 586 27.22 -7.25 21.72
N PHE A 587 27.72 -6.59 20.66
CA PHE A 587 28.82 -5.63 20.78
C PHE A 587 28.36 -4.20 20.52
N TYR A 588 28.72 -3.29 21.42
CA TYR A 588 28.35 -1.88 21.36
C TYR A 588 29.53 -0.96 21.64
N LYS A 589 29.52 0.22 21.05
CA LYS A 589 30.29 1.39 21.47
C LYS A 589 29.29 2.43 22.00
N ILE A 590 29.32 2.72 23.30
CA ILE A 590 28.40 3.68 23.95
C ILE A 590 29.25 4.64 24.79
N GLY A 591 29.21 5.93 24.43
CA GLY A 591 30.12 6.92 24.98
C GLY A 591 31.58 6.48 24.84
N ASP A 592 32.33 6.53 25.93
CA ASP A 592 33.75 6.17 25.91
C ASP A 592 34.04 4.67 25.93
N TYR A 593 33.03 3.82 26.17
CA TYR A 593 33.23 2.40 26.45
C TYR A 593 32.74 1.49 25.32
N TYR A 594 33.49 0.42 25.08
CA TYR A 594 33.04 -0.77 24.37
C TYR A 594 32.35 -1.70 25.36
N TYR A 595 31.15 -2.18 25.04
CA TYR A 595 30.37 -3.10 25.87
C TYR A 595 30.16 -4.43 25.18
N ILE A 596 30.47 -5.53 25.86
CA ILE A 596 30.06 -6.88 25.47
C ILE A 596 28.88 -7.25 26.36
N TYR A 597 27.69 -7.24 25.78
CA TYR A 597 26.46 -7.65 26.44
C TYR A 597 26.24 -9.14 26.14
N ALA A 598 26.19 -9.98 27.17
CA ALA A 598 26.28 -11.43 27.01
C ALA A 598 25.44 -12.15 28.07
N THR A 599 25.30 -13.46 27.96
CA THR A 599 24.57 -14.28 28.93
C THR A 599 25.48 -15.35 29.54
N TYR A 600 25.25 -15.68 30.81
CA TYR A 600 25.63 -17.00 31.35
C TYR A 600 24.46 -17.96 31.09
N GLY A 601 24.60 -18.81 30.07
CA GLY A 601 23.66 -19.86 29.70
C GLY A 601 23.69 -21.08 30.62
N GLY A 602 22.73 -21.99 30.42
CA GLY A 602 22.48 -23.14 31.30
C GLY A 602 21.50 -22.81 32.43
N TRP A 603 20.91 -23.82 33.07
CA TRP A 603 19.88 -23.59 34.09
C TRP A 603 20.49 -23.46 35.50
N PRO A 604 20.27 -22.35 36.23
CA PRO A 604 19.53 -21.14 35.84
C PRO A 604 20.39 -20.15 35.02
N ALA A 605 19.75 -19.45 34.08
CA ALA A 605 20.43 -18.55 33.16
C ALA A 605 20.36 -17.08 33.61
N SER A 606 21.32 -16.24 33.19
CA SER A 606 21.37 -14.82 33.60
C SER A 606 22.08 -13.91 32.61
N GLN A 607 21.68 -12.63 32.56
CA GLN A 607 22.33 -11.60 31.75
C GLN A 607 23.58 -11.05 32.47
N THR A 608 24.65 -10.79 31.70
CA THR A 608 25.84 -10.08 32.15
C THR A 608 26.27 -9.02 31.14
N VAL A 609 27.17 -8.13 31.56
CA VAL A 609 27.75 -7.10 30.72
C VAL A 609 29.19 -6.84 31.13
N PHE A 610 30.05 -6.73 30.13
CA PHE A 610 31.44 -6.34 30.28
C PHE A 610 31.68 -5.01 29.58
N ARG A 611 32.60 -4.19 30.08
CA ARG A 611 33.01 -2.96 29.39
C ARG A 611 34.52 -2.74 29.41
N SER A 612 35.03 -2.01 28.41
CA SER A 612 36.41 -1.54 28.36
C SER A 612 36.51 -0.23 27.57
N ARG A 613 37.53 0.59 27.83
CA ARG A 613 37.86 1.75 26.98
C ARG A 613 38.70 1.37 25.75
N ASN A 614 39.19 0.13 25.70
CA ASN A 614 39.95 -0.43 24.59
C ASN A 614 39.18 -1.63 24.02
N VAL A 615 39.01 -1.69 22.69
CA VAL A 615 38.26 -2.76 22.00
C VAL A 615 38.84 -4.15 22.26
N PHE A 616 40.15 -4.25 22.52
CA PHE A 616 40.83 -5.50 22.88
C PHE A 616 41.01 -5.68 24.39
N GLY A 617 40.34 -4.86 25.20
CA GLY A 617 40.34 -4.98 26.65
C GLY A 617 41.56 -4.36 27.36
N PRO A 618 41.77 -4.71 28.65
CA PRO A 618 40.98 -5.68 29.42
C PRO A 618 39.55 -5.20 29.66
N TYR A 619 38.62 -6.15 29.75
CA TYR A 619 37.21 -5.88 30.06
C TYR A 619 36.95 -6.10 31.55
N GLU A 620 36.30 -5.13 32.19
CA GLU A 620 35.72 -5.30 33.52
C GLU A 620 34.28 -5.82 33.39
N GLU A 621 33.84 -6.66 34.32
CA GLU A 621 32.47 -7.15 34.41
C GLU A 621 31.69 -6.24 35.35
N CYS A 622 30.42 -5.97 35.03
CA CYS A 622 29.58 -5.26 35.98
C CYS A 622 29.38 -6.13 37.23
N GLU A 623 29.74 -5.58 38.40
CA GLU A 623 29.39 -6.18 39.70
C GLU A 623 27.89 -6.52 39.72
N PRO A 624 27.48 -7.67 40.32
CA PRO A 624 26.23 -8.33 39.99
C PRO A 624 25.03 -7.51 40.49
N MET A 625 24.52 -6.63 39.63
CA MET A 625 23.26 -5.91 39.82
C MET A 625 22.14 -6.44 38.92
N PHE A 626 22.34 -7.53 38.16
CA PHE A 626 21.39 -7.95 37.12
C PHE A 626 20.90 -9.38 37.26
N LEU A 627 19.57 -9.48 37.33
CA LEU A 627 18.74 -10.68 37.43
C LEU A 627 19.12 -11.56 38.64
N TYR A 628 18.26 -11.53 39.66
CA TYR A 628 18.22 -12.64 40.62
C TYR A 628 18.24 -13.93 39.79
N ARG A 629 19.18 -14.85 40.07
CA ARG A 629 19.49 -16.08 39.30
C ARG A 629 18.33 -17.10 39.18
N GLN A 630 17.08 -16.65 39.16
CA GLN A 630 15.88 -17.48 39.30
C GLN A 630 14.80 -17.17 38.27
N ASP A 631 14.89 -16.07 37.51
CA ASP A 631 13.83 -15.70 36.57
C ASP A 631 14.07 -16.18 35.13
N ASN A 632 15.25 -16.73 34.77
CA ASN A 632 15.61 -17.22 33.42
C ASN A 632 15.28 -16.25 32.27
N ILE A 633 15.36 -14.94 32.53
CA ILE A 633 15.26 -13.88 31.52
C ILE A 633 16.69 -13.47 31.17
N HIS A 634 17.11 -13.62 29.93
CA HIS A 634 18.50 -13.41 29.51
C HIS A 634 18.61 -13.33 27.99
N GLN A 635 19.80 -13.00 27.51
CA GLN A 635 20.26 -12.97 26.12
C GLN A 635 19.41 -12.10 25.19
N GLY A 636 20.04 -11.07 24.64
CA GLY A 636 19.42 -10.18 23.67
C GLY A 636 20.09 -8.80 23.63
N ALA A 637 19.35 -7.78 23.21
CA ALA A 637 19.93 -6.52 22.77
C ALA A 637 19.52 -5.29 23.61
N LEU A 638 20.48 -4.37 23.81
CA LEU A 638 20.23 -3.03 24.32
C LEU A 638 19.73 -2.14 23.18
N ILE A 639 18.76 -1.27 23.49
CA ILE A 639 18.17 -0.37 22.50
C ILE A 639 17.82 0.99 23.12
N GLU A 640 18.09 2.07 22.38
CA GLU A 640 17.75 3.44 22.75
C GLU A 640 16.57 3.94 21.89
N THR A 641 15.58 4.55 22.54
CA THR A 641 14.42 5.13 21.86
C THR A 641 14.73 6.47 21.21
N GLN A 642 13.80 6.97 20.39
CA GLN A 642 13.88 8.30 19.78
C GLN A 642 13.96 9.43 20.83
N THR A 643 13.50 9.17 22.06
CA THR A 643 13.51 10.16 23.15
C THR A 643 14.70 10.01 24.11
N GLY A 644 15.60 9.06 23.84
CA GLY A 644 16.79 8.80 24.66
C GLY A 644 16.55 7.87 25.86
N GLU A 645 15.37 7.24 25.96
CA GLU A 645 15.17 6.17 26.93
C GLU A 645 15.91 4.90 26.50
N TRP A 646 16.51 4.21 27.45
CA TRP A 646 17.17 2.93 27.19
C TRP A 646 16.31 1.77 27.65
N TRP A 647 16.33 0.71 26.86
CA TRP A 647 15.59 -0.53 27.08
C TRP A 647 16.47 -1.73 26.70
N THR A 648 16.07 -2.92 27.11
CA THR A 648 16.68 -4.17 26.66
C THR A 648 15.59 -5.16 26.25
N MET A 649 15.78 -5.79 25.10
CA MET A 649 14.97 -6.91 24.64
C MET A 649 15.75 -8.20 24.92
N LEU A 650 15.27 -8.98 25.87
CA LEU A 650 15.80 -10.30 26.23
C LEU A 650 14.80 -11.38 25.80
N PHE A 651 15.04 -12.64 26.13
CA PHE A 651 13.98 -13.66 26.11
C PHE A 651 13.84 -14.36 27.46
N TYR A 652 12.70 -15.03 27.63
CA TYR A 652 12.36 -15.82 28.81
C TYR A 652 12.21 -17.30 28.45
N ASP A 653 13.08 -18.15 29.02
CA ASP A 653 12.94 -19.61 28.95
C ASP A 653 11.69 -20.09 29.71
N LYS A 654 10.66 -20.51 28.97
CA LYS A 654 9.35 -20.72 29.57
C LYS A 654 8.63 -21.98 29.08
N GLY A 655 9.33 -23.11 29.21
CA GLY A 655 8.76 -24.43 29.02
C GLY A 655 8.41 -24.71 27.55
N PRO A 656 7.35 -25.50 27.27
CA PRO A 656 7.12 -26.05 25.93
C PRO A 656 6.87 -24.99 24.85
N TYR A 657 6.38 -23.81 25.20
CA TYR A 657 6.17 -22.71 24.25
C TYR A 657 7.46 -22.07 23.76
N GLY A 658 8.61 -22.43 24.34
CA GLY A 658 9.92 -21.98 23.92
C GLY A 658 10.40 -20.75 24.69
N ARG A 659 11.05 -19.86 23.95
CA ARG A 659 11.82 -18.72 24.46
C ARG A 659 11.15 -17.43 24.01
N LEU A 660 10.57 -16.72 24.98
CA LEU A 660 9.60 -15.65 24.71
C LEU A 660 10.24 -14.26 24.88
N PRO A 661 10.20 -13.35 23.89
CA PRO A 661 10.75 -12.00 24.02
C PRO A 661 10.24 -11.24 25.25
N ASN A 662 11.15 -10.57 25.94
CA ASN A 662 10.90 -9.92 27.22
C ASN A 662 11.58 -8.55 27.26
N LEU A 663 10.78 -7.49 27.33
CA LEU A 663 11.24 -6.11 27.30
C LEU A 663 11.42 -5.57 28.71
N GLN A 664 12.56 -4.94 29.00
CA GLN A 664 12.87 -4.39 30.31
C GLN A 664 13.44 -2.96 30.19
N PRO A 665 13.04 -2.01 31.06
CA PRO A 665 13.62 -0.67 31.05
C PRO A 665 15.09 -0.72 31.51
N ILE A 666 15.91 0.21 31.02
CA ILE A 666 17.31 0.36 31.41
C ILE A 666 17.54 1.74 32.02
N LYS A 667 18.27 1.78 33.14
CA LYS A 667 18.81 3.01 33.71
C LYS A 667 20.33 2.97 33.73
N TRP A 668 21.00 3.98 33.19
CA TRP A 668 22.46 4.07 33.31
C TRP A 668 22.89 4.57 34.69
N VAL A 669 23.77 3.83 35.37
CA VAL A 669 24.36 4.20 36.66
C VAL A 669 25.86 3.96 36.60
N ASN A 670 26.66 5.02 36.78
CA ASN A 670 28.13 4.96 36.67
C ASN A 670 28.59 4.26 35.37
N ASP A 671 27.98 4.64 34.24
CA ASP A 671 28.20 4.07 32.90
C ASP A 671 27.94 2.55 32.80
N TRP A 672 27.07 2.00 33.65
CA TRP A 672 26.56 0.62 33.57
C TRP A 672 25.06 0.60 33.29
N PRO A 673 24.58 -0.27 32.38
CA PRO A 673 23.16 -0.40 32.10
C PRO A 673 22.46 -1.20 33.20
N VAL A 674 21.53 -0.57 33.91
CA VAL A 674 20.75 -1.19 34.99
C VAL A 674 19.41 -1.71 34.50
N ILE A 675 19.23 -3.03 34.42
CA ILE A 675 17.98 -3.69 33.98
C ILE A 675 16.88 -3.54 35.04
N GLY A 676 15.69 -3.16 34.60
CA GLY A 676 14.48 -3.11 35.42
C GLY A 676 14.44 -1.93 36.38
N ILE A 677 13.53 -2.00 37.36
CA ILE A 677 13.35 -0.96 38.38
C ILE A 677 14.12 -1.35 39.64
N ASN A 678 15.21 -0.62 39.90
CA ASN A 678 16.16 -0.91 40.98
C ASN A 678 16.72 -2.35 40.90
N GLY A 679 16.98 -2.86 39.69
CA GLY A 679 17.51 -4.21 39.45
C GLY A 679 16.45 -5.31 39.40
N ASN A 680 15.15 -4.99 39.54
CA ASN A 680 14.05 -5.95 39.46
C ASN A 680 13.34 -5.86 38.11
N VAL A 681 13.11 -7.00 37.47
CA VAL A 681 12.36 -7.08 36.22
C VAL A 681 10.90 -6.67 36.40
N VAL A 682 10.30 -6.15 35.35
CA VAL A 682 8.89 -5.76 35.30
C VAL A 682 8.07 -6.79 34.54
N THR A 683 6.90 -7.12 35.06
CA THR A 683 5.88 -7.89 34.33
C THR A 683 4.98 -6.96 33.53
N THR A 684 4.36 -5.98 34.18
CA THR A 684 3.57 -4.93 33.54
C THR A 684 4.21 -3.58 33.80
N TYR A 685 4.39 -2.77 32.76
CA TYR A 685 5.06 -1.47 32.88
C TYR A 685 4.58 -0.49 31.81
N GLN A 686 4.94 0.79 31.96
CA GLN A 686 4.65 1.82 30.95
C GLN A 686 5.35 1.48 29.64
N LYS A 687 4.69 1.74 28.50
CA LYS A 687 5.31 1.55 27.18
C LYS A 687 6.54 2.47 27.02
N PRO A 688 7.54 2.08 26.21
CA PRO A 688 8.66 2.95 25.86
C PRO A 688 8.18 4.29 25.29
N ASN A 689 8.79 5.39 25.74
CA ASN A 689 8.50 6.69 25.18
C ASN A 689 9.23 6.85 23.84
N VAL A 690 8.48 6.73 22.74
CA VAL A 690 8.98 6.92 21.37
C VAL A 690 8.55 8.26 20.75
N GLY A 691 8.00 9.17 21.57
CA GLY A 691 7.59 10.52 21.17
C GLY A 691 6.21 10.62 20.51
N LYS A 692 5.56 9.50 20.19
CA LYS A 692 4.20 9.42 19.65
C LYS A 692 3.57 8.06 19.97
N GLU A 693 2.24 8.00 19.92
CA GLU A 693 1.51 6.74 20.04
C GLU A 693 1.43 6.01 18.70
N HIS A 694 1.45 4.68 18.76
CA HIS A 694 1.32 3.78 17.62
C HIS A 694 0.13 2.83 17.84
N PRO A 695 -0.62 2.48 16.78
CA PRO A 695 -1.74 1.56 16.89
C PRO A 695 -1.26 0.16 17.33
N VAL A 696 -2.13 -0.56 18.03
CA VAL A 696 -1.87 -1.95 18.42
C VAL A 696 -1.70 -2.80 17.15
N LYS A 697 -0.65 -3.63 17.14
CA LYS A 697 -0.38 -4.58 16.06
C LYS A 697 -0.31 -6.00 16.60
N VAL A 698 -0.78 -6.94 15.78
CA VAL A 698 -0.84 -8.37 16.11
C VAL A 698 -0.17 -9.17 15.00
N LEU A 699 0.61 -10.18 15.37
CA LEU A 699 1.16 -11.11 14.40
C LEU A 699 0.04 -12.04 13.89
N PRO A 700 -0.09 -12.24 12.56
CA PRO A 700 -1.09 -13.14 12.01
C PRO A 700 -0.85 -14.58 12.46
N THR A 701 -1.94 -15.26 12.82
CA THR A 701 -1.95 -16.67 13.25
C THR A 701 -2.94 -17.54 12.47
N ASN A 702 -3.78 -16.94 11.63
CA ASN A 702 -4.76 -17.61 10.78
C ASN A 702 -4.33 -17.47 9.31
N ASP A 703 -4.70 -18.42 8.46
CA ASP A 703 -4.45 -18.37 7.01
C ASP A 703 -5.56 -19.10 6.25
N ASN A 704 -6.00 -18.55 5.13
CA ASN A 704 -6.99 -19.16 4.24
C ASN A 704 -6.40 -19.60 2.91
N PHE A 705 -5.09 -19.46 2.71
CA PHE A 705 -4.38 -19.89 1.50
C PHE A 705 -4.94 -19.31 0.18
N ARG A 706 -5.65 -18.16 0.28
CA ARG A 706 -6.22 -17.43 -0.87
C ARG A 706 -5.26 -16.41 -1.47
N ASN A 707 -4.16 -16.14 -0.79
CA ASN A 707 -3.09 -15.30 -1.32
C ASN A 707 -2.18 -16.11 -2.27
N TYR A 708 -1.47 -15.44 -3.17
CA TYR A 708 -0.54 -16.09 -4.11
C TYR A 708 0.77 -16.54 -3.45
N LYS A 709 1.00 -16.15 -2.19
CA LYS A 709 2.14 -16.55 -1.35
C LYS A 709 1.64 -16.99 0.03
N LEU A 710 2.36 -17.93 0.64
CA LEU A 710 2.15 -18.30 2.04
C LEU A 710 2.42 -17.10 2.94
N GLY A 711 1.62 -16.94 4.00
CA GLY A 711 1.87 -15.92 5.02
C GLY A 711 3.21 -16.11 5.74
N MET A 712 3.82 -15.01 6.19
CA MET A 712 5.15 -15.00 6.83
C MET A 712 5.23 -15.75 8.17
N GLN A 713 4.08 -16.11 8.74
CA GLN A 713 3.99 -16.94 9.94
C GLN A 713 4.37 -18.41 9.69
N TRP A 714 4.34 -18.84 8.43
CA TRP A 714 4.69 -20.19 8.04
C TRP A 714 6.19 -20.37 7.82
N GLY A 715 6.68 -21.56 8.19
CA GLY A 715 7.97 -22.07 7.76
C GLY A 715 7.94 -23.60 7.69
N TRP A 716 8.60 -24.15 6.70
CA TRP A 716 8.75 -25.59 6.51
C TRP A 716 9.70 -26.17 7.55
N ASN A 717 9.35 -27.32 8.11
CA ASN A 717 10.31 -28.14 8.83
C ASN A 717 11.32 -28.70 7.80
N HIS A 718 12.53 -28.16 7.81
CA HIS A 718 13.58 -28.38 6.79
C HIS A 718 13.22 -27.80 5.41
N ASN A 719 14.13 -27.92 4.43
CA ASN A 719 13.91 -27.41 3.08
C ASN A 719 12.72 -28.13 2.41
N PRO A 720 11.75 -27.39 1.84
CA PRO A 720 10.65 -27.99 1.11
C PRO A 720 11.10 -28.53 -0.26
N ASP A 721 10.34 -29.51 -0.77
CA ASP A 721 10.27 -29.81 -2.19
C ASP A 721 9.22 -28.91 -2.84
N ASN A 722 9.66 -27.86 -3.51
CA ASN A 722 8.76 -26.89 -4.16
C ASN A 722 7.94 -27.48 -5.31
N THR A 723 8.24 -28.69 -5.78
CA THR A 723 7.42 -29.39 -6.78
C THR A 723 6.25 -30.17 -6.17
N LYS A 724 6.15 -30.20 -4.83
CA LYS A 724 5.20 -31.03 -4.07
C LYS A 724 4.23 -30.21 -3.22
N TRP A 725 4.23 -28.89 -3.34
CA TRP A 725 3.20 -28.04 -2.78
C TRP A 725 2.80 -26.94 -3.77
N SER A 726 1.61 -26.38 -3.62
CA SER A 726 1.13 -25.33 -4.52
C SER A 726 -0.04 -24.55 -3.93
N LEU A 727 -0.13 -23.25 -4.25
CA LEU A 727 -1.31 -22.39 -4.05
C LEU A 727 -2.09 -22.15 -5.36
N PHE A 728 -1.56 -22.59 -6.52
CA PHE A 728 -2.11 -22.30 -7.85
C PHE A 728 -2.85 -23.49 -8.50
N GLU A 729 -2.48 -24.73 -8.20
CA GLU A 729 -3.14 -25.94 -8.74
C GLU A 729 -4.60 -26.10 -8.30
N ASN A 730 -4.96 -25.53 -7.15
CA ASN A 730 -6.33 -25.40 -6.66
C ASN A 730 -6.44 -24.06 -5.92
N PRO A 731 -6.62 -22.94 -6.65
CA PRO A 731 -6.59 -21.61 -6.05
C PRO A 731 -7.54 -21.49 -4.85
N GLY A 732 -7.09 -20.79 -3.81
CA GLY A 732 -7.79 -20.72 -2.53
C GLY A 732 -7.49 -21.85 -1.56
N HIS A 733 -6.60 -22.79 -1.91
CA HIS A 733 -6.20 -23.90 -1.05
C HIS A 733 -4.68 -24.10 -1.08
N LEU A 734 -4.12 -24.60 0.03
CA LEU A 734 -2.78 -25.18 0.05
C LEU A 734 -2.85 -26.65 -0.37
N ARG A 735 -2.35 -26.97 -1.55
CA ARG A 735 -2.16 -28.36 -1.98
C ARG A 735 -0.85 -28.91 -1.45
N LEU A 736 -0.89 -30.06 -0.78
CA LEU A 736 0.29 -30.84 -0.35
C LEU A 736 0.28 -32.22 -1.03
N LYS A 737 1.25 -32.46 -1.92
CA LYS A 737 1.50 -33.78 -2.53
C LYS A 737 2.44 -34.58 -1.64
N THR A 738 2.34 -35.91 -1.65
CA THR A 738 3.30 -36.74 -0.92
C THR A 738 4.72 -36.57 -1.47
N ALA A 739 5.59 -35.95 -0.66
CA ALA A 739 6.97 -35.63 -1.03
C ALA A 739 7.99 -36.70 -0.62
N SER A 740 7.62 -37.59 0.31
CA SER A 740 8.49 -38.62 0.87
C SER A 740 7.76 -39.95 1.02
N THR A 741 8.50 -41.05 0.92
CA THR A 741 8.05 -42.38 1.34
C THR A 741 8.76 -42.77 2.64
N THR A 742 8.05 -42.77 3.77
CA THR A 742 8.60 -43.00 5.11
C THR A 742 7.53 -43.52 6.08
N THR A 743 7.95 -44.17 7.17
CA THR A 743 7.11 -44.49 8.34
C THR A 743 7.44 -43.63 9.55
N ASP A 744 8.45 -42.78 9.43
CA ASP A 744 8.88 -41.84 10.46
C ASP A 744 8.39 -40.42 10.11
N PHE A 745 7.55 -39.87 10.98
CA PHE A 745 7.02 -38.51 10.83
C PHE A 745 8.13 -37.45 10.77
N LEU A 746 9.23 -37.65 11.47
CA LEU A 746 10.36 -36.71 11.47
C LEU A 746 11.11 -36.66 10.13
N GLN A 747 10.82 -37.59 9.21
CA GLN A 747 11.34 -37.64 7.85
C GLN A 747 10.30 -37.21 6.80
N ALA A 748 9.13 -36.70 7.23
CA ALA A 748 8.11 -36.20 6.33
C ALA A 748 8.47 -34.80 5.80
N ARG A 749 9.03 -34.75 4.59
CA ARG A 749 9.24 -33.49 3.84
C ARG A 749 7.92 -32.75 3.63
N ASN A 750 8.00 -31.44 3.44
CA ASN A 750 6.86 -30.54 3.25
C ASN A 750 5.88 -30.56 4.44
N THR A 751 6.39 -30.71 5.65
CA THR A 751 5.62 -30.40 6.86
C THR A 751 5.65 -28.88 7.06
N LEU A 752 4.53 -28.21 6.82
CA LEU A 752 4.39 -26.76 6.99
C LEU A 752 4.11 -26.43 8.45
N THR A 753 4.86 -25.52 9.05
CA THR A 753 4.78 -25.26 10.49
C THR A 753 4.58 -23.79 10.86
N GLN A 754 3.89 -23.56 11.97
CA GLN A 754 3.70 -22.23 12.56
C GLN A 754 3.98 -22.30 14.06
N ARG A 755 4.54 -21.22 14.62
CA ARG A 755 4.69 -21.03 16.07
C ARG A 755 3.32 -21.06 16.77
N ILE A 756 3.25 -21.67 17.95
CA ILE A 756 2.03 -21.64 18.78
C ILE A 756 2.11 -20.42 19.71
N PHE A 757 1.12 -19.55 19.63
CA PHE A 757 1.01 -18.39 20.50
C PHE A 757 0.23 -18.74 21.76
N GLY A 758 0.77 -18.42 22.93
CA GLY A 758 0.03 -18.43 24.19
C GLY A 758 -0.62 -17.09 24.49
N TYR A 759 -1.16 -16.98 25.70
CA TYR A 759 -1.82 -15.77 26.20
C TYR A 759 -1.39 -15.52 27.66
N HIS A 760 -1.39 -14.26 28.09
CA HIS A 760 -1.08 -13.91 29.48
C HIS A 760 -2.05 -14.57 30.49
N SER A 761 -3.28 -14.91 30.06
CA SER A 761 -4.18 -15.74 30.85
C SER A 761 -3.77 -17.21 30.79
N GLN A 762 -3.40 -17.78 31.95
CA GLN A 762 -3.01 -19.18 32.07
C GLN A 762 -4.15 -20.18 31.81
N THR A 763 -5.41 -19.72 31.87
CA THR A 763 -6.58 -20.58 31.61
C THR A 763 -7.03 -20.55 30.16
N LYS A 764 -6.45 -19.67 29.34
CA LYS A 764 -6.83 -19.53 27.93
C LYS A 764 -6.06 -20.54 27.08
N ASP A 765 -6.79 -21.30 26.29
CA ASP A 765 -6.24 -22.30 25.38
C ASP A 765 -5.79 -21.66 24.06
N SER A 766 -4.80 -22.29 23.44
CA SER A 766 -4.34 -22.01 22.08
C SER A 766 -4.84 -23.12 21.17
N TYR A 767 -5.48 -22.72 20.07
CA TYR A 767 -6.09 -23.64 19.12
C TYR A 767 -5.28 -23.63 17.82
N GLY A 768 -5.21 -24.78 17.16
CA GLY A 768 -4.82 -24.90 15.77
C GLY A 768 -5.80 -25.84 15.09
N THR A 769 -6.57 -25.33 14.14
CA THR A 769 -7.61 -26.08 13.45
C THR A 769 -7.39 -25.99 11.94
N ILE A 770 -7.53 -27.10 11.23
CA ILE A 770 -7.49 -27.15 9.76
C ILE A 770 -8.72 -27.82 9.19
N CYS A 771 -9.15 -27.37 8.02
CA CYS A 771 -10.04 -28.10 7.11
C CYS A 771 -9.19 -28.74 6.00
N MET A 772 -9.33 -30.05 5.80
CA MET A 772 -8.55 -30.81 4.82
C MET A 772 -9.46 -31.67 3.94
N ASP A 773 -9.30 -31.55 2.63
CA ASP A 773 -9.83 -32.47 1.64
C ASP A 773 -8.83 -33.61 1.40
N VAL A 774 -9.28 -34.84 1.67
CA VAL A 774 -8.50 -36.08 1.57
C VAL A 774 -8.91 -36.97 0.40
N SER A 775 -9.68 -36.44 -0.57
CA SER A 775 -10.11 -37.18 -1.78
C SER A 775 -8.93 -37.63 -2.65
N GLY A 776 -7.87 -36.83 -2.72
CA GLY A 776 -6.67 -37.07 -3.51
C GLY A 776 -5.67 -38.07 -2.91
N MET A 777 -5.92 -38.57 -1.70
CA MET A 777 -5.04 -39.51 -1.01
C MET A 777 -5.02 -40.89 -1.69
N LYS A 778 -3.88 -41.57 -1.63
CA LYS A 778 -3.66 -42.92 -2.13
C LYS A 778 -3.32 -43.90 -1.01
N GLU A 779 -3.35 -45.19 -1.33
CA GLU A 779 -3.00 -46.27 -0.41
C GLU A 779 -1.61 -46.05 0.22
N GLY A 780 -1.57 -45.93 1.54
CA GLY A 780 -0.39 -45.66 2.34
C GLY A 780 -0.12 -44.18 2.62
N ASP A 781 -0.86 -43.24 2.04
CA ASP A 781 -0.71 -41.81 2.37
C ASP A 781 -1.17 -41.53 3.80
N MET A 782 -0.53 -40.57 4.47
CA MET A 782 -0.83 -40.14 5.82
C MET A 782 -0.72 -38.61 5.92
N ALA A 783 -1.85 -37.97 6.23
CA ALA A 783 -1.99 -36.51 6.23
C ALA A 783 -2.78 -36.02 7.45
N GLY A 784 -2.35 -34.90 8.03
CA GLY A 784 -2.98 -34.38 9.24
C GLY A 784 -2.31 -33.18 9.89
N LEU A 785 -2.57 -33.03 11.19
CA LEU A 785 -2.12 -31.93 12.04
C LEU A 785 -1.29 -32.45 13.22
N ALA A 786 -0.11 -31.87 13.42
CA ALA A 786 0.84 -32.20 14.47
C ALA A 786 1.08 -31.04 15.44
N VAL A 787 1.57 -31.37 16.63
CA VAL A 787 2.27 -30.48 17.55
C VAL A 787 3.69 -31.02 17.70
N ILE A 788 4.66 -30.29 17.16
CA ILE A 788 6.05 -30.73 17.00
C ILE A 788 6.91 -30.22 18.15
N GLN A 789 7.48 -31.16 18.91
CA GLN A 789 8.54 -31.01 19.92
C GLN A 789 9.03 -32.44 20.24
N ASP A 790 9.72 -32.64 21.35
CA ASP A 790 10.03 -33.94 21.93
C ASP A 790 9.40 -34.04 23.35
N PRO A 791 8.27 -34.74 23.52
CA PRO A 791 7.58 -35.56 22.52
C PRO A 791 6.81 -34.75 21.48
N TYR A 792 6.63 -35.33 20.30
CA TYR A 792 5.65 -34.85 19.31
C TYR A 792 4.35 -35.64 19.42
N GLY A 793 3.26 -35.04 18.91
CA GLY A 793 1.98 -35.72 18.74
C GLY A 793 1.28 -35.27 17.48
N TYR A 794 0.46 -36.14 16.88
CA TYR A 794 -0.35 -35.78 15.72
C TYR A 794 -1.67 -36.54 15.66
N ILE A 795 -2.63 -35.96 14.92
CA ILE A 795 -3.84 -36.60 14.43
C ILE A 795 -3.86 -36.55 12.90
N ALA A 796 -4.26 -37.65 12.26
CA ALA A 796 -4.19 -37.79 10.81
C ALA A 796 -5.23 -38.77 10.24
N VAL A 797 -5.45 -38.71 8.94
CA VAL A 797 -6.05 -39.79 8.15
C VAL A 797 -4.95 -40.57 7.45
N THR A 798 -5.12 -41.89 7.34
CA THR A 798 -4.35 -42.76 6.43
C THR A 798 -5.27 -43.59 5.55
N ILE A 799 -4.80 -44.06 4.40
CA ILE A 799 -5.49 -45.08 3.59
C ILE A 799 -4.79 -46.44 3.74
N GLU A 800 -5.50 -47.42 4.30
CA GLU A 800 -5.03 -48.79 4.45
C GLU A 800 -6.06 -49.79 3.95
N GLY A 801 -5.67 -50.66 3.01
CA GLY A 801 -6.56 -51.64 2.42
C GLY A 801 -7.75 -50.99 1.70
N GLY A 802 -7.55 -49.82 1.10
CA GLY A 802 -8.58 -49.03 0.43
C GLY A 802 -9.56 -48.33 1.37
N LYS A 803 -9.35 -48.35 2.68
CA LYS A 803 -10.20 -47.68 3.68
C LYS A 803 -9.48 -46.50 4.32
N LYS A 804 -10.21 -45.41 4.55
CA LYS A 804 -9.74 -44.28 5.36
C LYS A 804 -9.78 -44.65 6.85
N LYS A 805 -8.69 -44.40 7.56
CA LYS A 805 -8.55 -44.61 9.00
C LYS A 805 -8.06 -43.35 9.68
N LEU A 806 -8.67 -43.00 10.80
CA LEU A 806 -8.18 -41.96 11.69
C LEU A 806 -7.06 -42.55 12.56
N ILE A 807 -5.95 -41.83 12.68
CA ILE A 807 -4.79 -42.19 13.50
C ILE A 807 -4.44 -41.03 14.43
N TRP A 808 -4.12 -41.36 15.68
CA TRP A 808 -3.46 -40.48 16.62
C TRP A 808 -2.17 -41.15 17.07
N ARG A 809 -1.08 -40.38 17.15
CA ARG A 809 0.21 -40.86 17.63
C ARG A 809 0.87 -39.85 18.57
N LYS A 810 1.57 -40.35 19.59
CA LYS A 810 2.52 -39.61 20.43
C LYS A 810 3.82 -40.41 20.56
N ALA A 811 4.96 -39.79 20.27
CA ALA A 811 6.26 -40.43 20.34
C ALA A 811 7.34 -39.46 20.80
N GLU A 812 8.43 -39.99 21.37
CA GLU A 812 9.61 -39.23 21.78
C GLU A 812 10.69 -39.32 20.69
N ILE A 813 11.43 -38.22 20.48
CA ILE A 813 12.55 -38.20 19.53
C ILE A 813 13.74 -38.90 20.18
N GLU A 814 14.12 -38.44 21.37
CA GLU A 814 15.11 -39.11 22.20
C GLU A 814 14.43 -40.07 23.19
N LYS A 815 14.67 -41.36 23.01
CA LYS A 815 14.07 -42.41 23.86
C LYS A 815 14.74 -42.44 25.24
N ALA A 816 14.12 -41.81 26.24
CA ALA A 816 14.53 -41.94 27.64
C ALA A 816 13.93 -43.22 28.28
N GLY A 817 14.44 -44.40 27.92
CA GLY A 817 14.00 -45.67 28.53
C GLY A 817 12.67 -46.23 27.99
N THR A 818 11.86 -46.89 28.85
CA THR A 818 10.71 -47.75 28.49
C THR A 818 9.39 -47.02 28.15
N VAL A 819 9.36 -45.70 27.94
CA VAL A 819 8.11 -45.00 27.57
C VAL A 819 7.70 -45.40 26.15
N PRO A 820 6.58 -46.12 25.96
CA PRO A 820 6.20 -46.59 24.64
C PRO A 820 5.59 -45.45 23.80
N ASP A 821 5.86 -45.50 22.49
CA ASP A 821 5.06 -44.77 21.51
C ASP A 821 3.58 -45.15 21.70
N LEU A 822 2.70 -44.16 21.75
CA LEU A 822 1.27 -44.38 21.85
C LEU A 822 0.66 -44.18 20.48
N THR A 823 -0.11 -45.17 20.01
CA THR A 823 -0.84 -45.10 18.74
C THR A 823 -2.25 -45.61 18.93
N THR A 824 -3.24 -44.84 18.48
CA THR A 824 -4.65 -45.21 18.46
C THR A 824 -5.16 -45.04 17.03
N SER A 825 -5.90 -46.02 16.51
CA SER A 825 -6.49 -45.95 15.17
C SER A 825 -7.92 -46.50 15.13
N LYS A 826 -8.74 -45.99 14.21
CA LYS A 826 -10.07 -46.51 13.90
C LYS A 826 -10.47 -46.25 12.45
N ASP A 827 -11.30 -47.11 11.87
CA ASP A 827 -11.97 -46.83 10.59
C ASP A 827 -12.84 -45.56 10.73
N ILE A 828 -12.89 -44.73 9.69
CA ILE A 828 -13.70 -43.51 9.65
C ILE A 828 -14.44 -43.41 8.30
N SER A 829 -15.69 -42.96 8.36
CA SER A 829 -16.51 -42.64 7.19
C SER A 829 -16.66 -41.13 7.10
N LEU A 830 -16.26 -40.52 5.97
CA LEU A 830 -16.27 -39.07 5.76
C LEU A 830 -16.48 -38.75 4.27
N ASN A 831 -17.10 -37.61 3.96
CA ASN A 831 -17.37 -37.12 2.60
C ASN A 831 -16.16 -36.35 2.02
N ASP A 832 -15.01 -37.00 2.06
CA ASP A 832 -13.68 -36.48 1.72
C ASP A 832 -13.16 -35.24 2.46
N LYS A 833 -13.99 -34.43 3.12
CA LYS A 833 -13.55 -33.37 4.05
C LYS A 833 -13.44 -33.85 5.50
N ILE A 834 -12.41 -33.38 6.20
CA ILE A 834 -12.21 -33.61 7.64
C ILE A 834 -11.57 -32.40 8.30
N TYR A 835 -11.95 -32.15 9.54
CA TYR A 835 -11.38 -31.08 10.36
C TYR A 835 -10.51 -31.69 11.46
N PHE A 836 -9.29 -31.17 11.62
CA PHE A 836 -8.40 -31.56 12.72
C PHE A 836 -8.15 -30.36 13.62
N ARG A 837 -8.15 -30.59 14.92
CA ARG A 837 -7.89 -29.57 15.92
C ARG A 837 -6.90 -30.04 16.97
N ALA A 838 -5.88 -29.24 17.19
CA ALA A 838 -4.96 -29.34 18.32
C ALA A 838 -5.30 -28.22 19.32
N VAL A 839 -5.37 -28.58 20.60
CA VAL A 839 -5.59 -27.63 21.70
C VAL A 839 -4.44 -27.75 22.67
N THR A 840 -3.70 -26.66 22.85
CA THR A 840 -2.57 -26.57 23.76
C THR A 840 -2.83 -25.52 24.83
N ASN A 841 -2.32 -25.72 26.03
CA ASN A 841 -2.50 -24.74 27.10
C ASN A 841 -1.16 -24.43 27.77
N TYR A 842 -0.82 -23.14 27.82
CA TYR A 842 0.44 -22.67 28.39
C TYR A 842 0.53 -22.91 29.90
N GLY A 843 -0.53 -22.63 30.66
CA GLY A 843 -0.53 -22.77 32.12
C GLY A 843 -0.40 -24.22 32.61
N THR A 844 -1.02 -25.17 31.89
CA THR A 844 -1.00 -26.60 32.24
C THR A 844 0.09 -27.40 31.53
N GLY A 845 0.65 -26.88 30.43
CA GLY A 845 1.62 -27.59 29.59
C GLY A 845 1.05 -28.83 28.90
N LYS A 846 -0.26 -28.87 28.63
CA LYS A 846 -0.97 -30.03 28.04
C LYS A 846 -1.36 -29.81 26.58
N CYS A 847 -1.45 -30.91 25.83
CA CYS A 847 -1.96 -30.97 24.46
C CYS A 847 -3.07 -32.02 24.30
N LYS A 848 -4.11 -31.69 23.54
CA LYS A 848 -5.22 -32.57 23.15
C LYS A 848 -5.50 -32.46 21.65
N PHE A 849 -5.96 -33.55 21.04
CA PHE A 849 -6.38 -33.57 19.65
C PHE A 849 -7.86 -33.94 19.51
N TYR A 850 -8.50 -33.33 18.52
CA TYR A 850 -9.90 -33.52 18.16
C TYR A 850 -10.02 -33.65 16.64
N TYR A 851 -11.08 -34.30 16.19
CA TYR A 851 -11.50 -34.27 14.79
C TYR A 851 -12.99 -33.92 14.70
N SER A 852 -13.39 -33.40 13.54
CA SER A 852 -14.80 -33.19 13.17
C SER A 852 -15.01 -33.56 11.69
N ILE A 853 -16.24 -33.89 11.34
CA ILE A 853 -16.70 -34.13 9.95
C ILE A 853 -17.73 -33.09 9.48
N ASP A 854 -18.04 -32.12 10.33
CA ASP A 854 -19.11 -31.12 10.11
C ASP A 854 -18.71 -29.69 10.55
N ASN A 855 -17.48 -29.48 11.00
CA ASN A 855 -16.96 -28.25 11.62
C ASN A 855 -17.73 -27.74 12.85
N VAL A 856 -18.71 -28.48 13.35
CA VAL A 856 -19.55 -28.07 14.49
C VAL A 856 -19.23 -28.94 15.71
N ASN A 857 -19.17 -30.27 15.52
CA ASN A 857 -18.99 -31.23 16.60
C ASN A 857 -17.57 -31.79 16.61
N TYR A 858 -16.73 -31.29 17.51
CA TYR A 858 -15.35 -31.75 17.69
C TYR A 858 -15.27 -32.91 18.69
N THR A 859 -14.85 -34.09 18.23
CA THR A 859 -14.69 -35.30 19.05
C THR A 859 -13.23 -35.49 19.45
N PRO A 860 -12.90 -35.65 20.75
CA PRO A 860 -11.54 -35.92 21.19
C PRO A 860 -11.06 -37.28 20.67
N PHE A 861 -9.80 -37.35 20.24
CA PHE A 861 -9.20 -38.60 19.74
C PHE A 861 -7.74 -38.73 20.16
N GLY A 862 -7.41 -39.87 20.78
CA GLY A 862 -6.14 -40.07 21.46
C GLY A 862 -6.17 -39.68 22.93
N SER A 863 -5.01 -39.68 23.58
CA SER A 863 -4.85 -39.28 24.99
C SER A 863 -4.26 -37.88 25.11
N GLU A 864 -4.65 -37.14 26.15
CA GLU A 864 -3.93 -35.93 26.57
C GLU A 864 -2.50 -36.29 26.97
N TYR A 865 -1.52 -35.46 26.61
CA TYR A 865 -0.13 -35.62 27.03
C TYR A 865 0.51 -34.30 27.48
N SER A 866 1.56 -34.41 28.29
CA SER A 866 2.39 -33.26 28.68
C SER A 866 3.37 -32.92 27.57
N MET A 867 3.36 -31.65 27.18
CA MET A 867 4.37 -31.06 26.29
C MET A 867 5.66 -30.81 27.07
N SER A 868 6.79 -30.73 26.37
CA SER A 868 8.08 -30.40 26.96
C SER A 868 8.88 -29.50 26.02
N TYR A 869 9.99 -28.96 26.52
CA TYR A 869 11.02 -28.32 25.71
C TYR A 869 12.31 -29.12 25.86
N LYS A 870 12.72 -29.84 24.81
CA LYS A 870 14.01 -30.53 24.75
C LYS A 870 14.93 -30.01 23.66
N LEU A 871 16.23 -30.15 23.90
CA LEU A 871 17.31 -29.69 23.02
C LEU A 871 17.43 -30.53 21.73
N SER A 872 16.80 -31.70 21.66
CA SER A 872 16.72 -32.54 20.45
C SER A 872 16.03 -31.81 19.28
N VAL A 873 15.16 -30.83 19.58
CA VAL A 873 14.56 -29.92 18.60
C VAL A 873 15.09 -28.49 18.77
N PHE A 874 15.31 -28.05 20.03
CA PHE A 874 15.81 -26.72 20.40
C PHE A 874 14.91 -25.55 19.93
N MET A 875 13.63 -25.83 19.73
CA MET A 875 12.58 -24.85 19.43
C MET A 875 11.35 -25.12 20.28
N GLY A 876 10.55 -24.08 20.49
CA GLY A 876 9.22 -24.20 21.11
C GLY A 876 8.27 -25.03 20.25
N ILE A 877 7.15 -25.45 20.85
CA ILE A 877 6.11 -26.20 20.14
C ILE A 877 5.62 -25.45 18.91
N ARG A 878 5.40 -26.21 17.83
CA ARG A 878 4.83 -25.70 16.57
C ARG A 878 3.66 -26.55 16.12
N PHE A 879 2.64 -25.92 15.54
CA PHE A 879 1.68 -26.66 14.73
C PHE A 879 2.37 -27.14 13.45
N GLY A 880 2.00 -28.32 12.95
CA GLY A 880 2.55 -28.88 11.72
C GLY A 880 1.48 -29.50 10.84
N ILE A 881 1.30 -29.00 9.63
CA ILE A 881 0.42 -29.58 8.60
C ILE A 881 1.28 -30.43 7.68
N PHE A 882 0.90 -31.69 7.45
CA PHE A 882 1.76 -32.63 6.72
C PHE A 882 0.98 -33.57 5.81
N ASN A 883 1.68 -34.10 4.80
CA ASN A 883 1.26 -35.23 3.98
C ASN A 883 2.49 -36.04 3.50
N PHE A 884 2.56 -37.33 3.84
CA PHE A 884 3.61 -38.24 3.36
C PHE A 884 3.05 -39.61 3.00
N ALA A 885 3.80 -40.42 2.24
CA ALA A 885 3.41 -41.78 1.90
C ALA A 885 4.18 -42.80 2.73
N THR A 886 3.56 -43.93 3.07
CA THR A 886 4.23 -45.10 3.66
C THR A 886 4.54 -46.18 2.62
N LYS A 887 3.98 -46.07 1.41
CA LYS A 887 4.13 -47.03 0.31
C LYS A 887 4.70 -46.42 -0.96
N ASN A 888 3.91 -45.60 -1.67
CA ASN A 888 4.32 -44.93 -2.90
C ASN A 888 3.82 -43.50 -2.89
N THR A 889 4.62 -42.57 -3.40
CA THR A 889 4.20 -41.17 -3.57
C THR A 889 3.20 -41.01 -4.73
N GLY A 890 2.54 -39.85 -4.77
CA GLY A 890 1.71 -39.42 -5.87
C GLY A 890 0.24 -39.15 -5.52
N GLY A 891 -0.16 -39.27 -4.25
CA GLY A 891 -1.40 -38.70 -3.75
C GLY A 891 -1.20 -37.28 -3.20
N TYR A 892 -2.30 -36.61 -2.89
CA TYR A 892 -2.30 -35.23 -2.39
C TYR A 892 -3.50 -34.96 -1.48
N VAL A 893 -3.40 -33.87 -0.72
CA VAL A 893 -4.48 -33.28 0.06
C VAL A 893 -4.55 -31.79 -0.23
N ASP A 894 -5.73 -31.20 -0.11
CA ASP A 894 -5.93 -29.75 -0.18
C ASP A 894 -6.36 -29.25 1.19
N VAL A 895 -5.65 -28.25 1.71
CA VAL A 895 -5.93 -27.59 2.98
C VAL A 895 -6.60 -26.27 2.67
N ASP A 896 -7.84 -26.11 3.12
CA ASP A 896 -8.69 -24.96 2.81
C ASP A 896 -8.29 -23.75 3.67
N TRP A 897 -8.07 -23.97 4.97
CA TRP A 897 -7.67 -22.93 5.90
C TRP A 897 -7.01 -23.51 7.16
N PHE A 898 -6.27 -22.66 7.87
CA PHE A 898 -5.77 -22.84 9.22
C PHE A 898 -6.30 -21.74 10.13
N SER A 899 -6.88 -22.10 11.28
CA SER A 899 -7.40 -21.14 12.24
C SER A 899 -7.00 -21.42 13.69
N THR A 900 -6.77 -20.33 14.44
CA THR A 900 -6.58 -20.33 15.88
C THR A 900 -7.84 -19.95 16.67
N GLU A 901 -8.97 -19.74 16.01
CA GLU A 901 -10.23 -19.46 16.69
C GLU A 901 -10.76 -20.73 17.40
N GLU A 902 -11.43 -20.54 18.55
CA GLU A 902 -12.08 -21.65 19.27
C GLU A 902 -13.22 -22.26 18.44
N SER A 903 -13.94 -21.42 17.69
CA SER A 903 -14.94 -21.80 16.69
C SER A 903 -14.65 -21.05 15.40
N PHE A 904 -14.71 -21.74 14.28
CA PHE A 904 -14.45 -21.15 12.97
C PHE A 904 -15.57 -21.52 12.02
N ASP A 905 -16.23 -20.54 11.43
CA ASP A 905 -17.22 -20.71 10.38
C ASP A 905 -16.73 -19.99 9.14
N GLU A 906 -16.46 -20.74 8.08
CA GLU A 906 -15.94 -20.25 6.82
C GLU A 906 -16.78 -19.08 6.28
N ALA A 907 -18.10 -19.20 6.30
CA ALA A 907 -19.02 -18.19 5.74
C ALA A 907 -19.02 -16.88 6.54
N VAL A 908 -18.54 -16.91 7.79
CA VAL A 908 -18.41 -15.70 8.61
C VAL A 908 -17.19 -14.88 8.18
N PHE A 909 -16.05 -15.53 7.93
CA PHE A 909 -14.78 -14.84 7.69
C PHE A 909 -14.47 -14.62 6.21
N TYR A 910 -15.04 -15.42 5.33
CA TYR A 910 -14.58 -15.57 3.97
C TYR A 910 -15.72 -15.54 2.97
N ASP A 911 -15.46 -14.94 1.81
CA ASP A 911 -16.35 -14.99 0.65
C ASP A 911 -16.14 -16.29 -0.15
N ASP A 912 -17.22 -17.00 -0.48
CA ASP A 912 -17.18 -18.21 -1.31
C ASP A 912 -17.08 -17.91 -2.81
N SER A 913 -17.33 -16.65 -3.22
CA SER A 913 -17.24 -16.19 -4.61
C SER A 913 -15.83 -15.79 -5.04
N MET A 914 -14.85 -15.95 -4.15
CA MET A 914 -13.47 -15.55 -4.38
C MET A 914 -12.84 -16.26 -5.59
N VAL A 915 -12.21 -15.48 -6.46
CA VAL A 915 -11.38 -15.98 -7.56
C VAL A 915 -9.93 -15.92 -7.12
N GLY A 916 -9.29 -17.08 -6.94
CA GLY A 916 -7.89 -17.18 -6.57
C GLY A 916 -6.94 -16.91 -7.74
N TYR A 917 -5.72 -16.49 -7.41
CA TYR A 917 -4.68 -16.25 -8.41
C TYR A 917 -4.33 -17.51 -9.17
N THR A 918 -4.14 -17.39 -10.49
CA THR A 918 -3.43 -18.41 -11.26
C THR A 918 -1.99 -17.99 -11.49
N GLU A 919 -1.07 -18.94 -11.64
CA GLU A 919 0.33 -18.63 -11.93
C GLU A 919 0.46 -17.84 -13.25
N ASN A 920 -0.34 -18.17 -14.26
CA ASN A 920 -0.31 -17.50 -15.55
C ASN A 920 -0.81 -16.04 -15.49
N GLU A 921 -1.82 -15.77 -14.66
CA GLU A 921 -2.35 -14.42 -14.44
C GLU A 921 -1.29 -13.51 -13.81
N ILE A 922 -0.45 -14.02 -12.92
CA ILE A 922 0.52 -13.18 -12.18
C ILE A 922 1.94 -13.25 -12.75
N THR A 923 2.15 -13.98 -13.84
CA THR A 923 3.46 -14.14 -14.49
C THR A 923 3.52 -13.30 -15.76
N VAL A 924 4.52 -12.40 -15.83
CA VAL A 924 4.73 -11.58 -17.03
C VAL A 924 5.40 -12.39 -18.15
N ASP A 925 4.81 -12.37 -19.35
CA ASP A 925 5.42 -12.94 -20.56
C ASP A 925 6.41 -11.95 -21.17
N GLU A 926 5.91 -10.78 -21.57
CA GLU A 926 6.68 -9.69 -22.18
C GLU A 926 6.24 -8.31 -21.70
N ILE A 927 7.13 -7.32 -21.86
CA ILE A 927 6.78 -5.90 -21.76
C ILE A 927 7.10 -5.21 -23.08
N TYR A 928 6.25 -4.27 -23.50
CA TYR A 928 6.36 -3.64 -24.82
C TYR A 928 5.83 -2.21 -24.83
N THR A 929 6.19 -1.47 -25.88
CA THR A 929 5.70 -0.11 -26.18
C THR A 929 5.49 0.04 -27.69
N ASP A 930 4.49 0.83 -28.08
CA ASP A 930 4.24 1.15 -29.50
C ASP A 930 5.33 2.06 -30.10
N LYS A 931 6.09 2.78 -29.26
CA LYS A 931 7.18 3.68 -29.69
C LYS A 931 8.42 3.52 -28.82
N SER A 932 9.36 2.68 -29.26
CA SER A 932 10.64 2.47 -28.58
C SER A 932 11.71 3.53 -28.91
N GLN A 933 11.43 4.44 -29.85
CA GLN A 933 12.28 5.58 -30.15
C GLN A 933 11.45 6.80 -30.53
N PHE A 934 11.77 7.97 -29.98
CA PHE A 934 11.14 9.24 -30.36
C PHE A 934 11.99 10.46 -29.94
N GLU A 935 11.66 11.61 -30.54
CA GLU A 935 12.24 12.92 -30.21
C GLU A 935 11.24 13.76 -29.37
N MET A 936 11.74 14.56 -28.43
CA MET A 936 10.93 15.48 -27.60
C MET A 936 11.59 16.84 -27.42
N MET A 937 10.83 17.89 -27.14
CA MET A 937 11.41 19.21 -26.83
C MET A 937 12.03 19.26 -25.44
N VAL A 938 13.09 20.04 -25.27
CA VAL A 938 13.64 20.35 -23.93
C VAL A 938 12.62 21.10 -23.08
N GLY A 939 12.37 20.61 -21.86
CA GLY A 939 11.36 21.12 -20.94
C GLY A 939 9.99 20.42 -21.09
N ALA A 940 9.81 19.56 -22.10
CA ALA A 940 8.60 18.77 -22.26
C ALA A 940 8.51 17.63 -21.24
N VAL A 941 7.28 17.32 -20.86
CA VAL A 941 6.91 16.15 -20.05
C VAL A 941 6.10 15.20 -20.93
N ARG A 942 6.42 13.90 -20.91
CA ARG A 942 5.71 12.89 -21.69
C ARG A 942 5.55 11.59 -20.91
N SER A 943 4.33 11.07 -20.79
CA SER A 943 4.10 9.73 -20.24
C SER A 943 4.63 8.65 -21.19
N LEU A 944 5.26 7.63 -20.61
CA LEU A 944 5.62 6.40 -21.30
C LEU A 944 4.35 5.54 -21.46
N ASP A 945 4.10 5.09 -22.68
CA ASP A 945 3.12 4.04 -22.93
C ASP A 945 3.86 2.69 -22.84
N LEU A 946 3.78 2.06 -21.67
CA LEU A 946 4.47 0.79 -21.40
C LEU A 946 3.45 -0.22 -20.90
N LYS A 947 3.33 -1.34 -21.61
CA LYS A 947 2.38 -2.42 -21.32
C LYS A 947 3.11 -3.71 -20.98
N ALA A 948 2.54 -4.48 -20.07
CA ALA A 948 2.89 -5.86 -19.83
C ALA A 948 1.82 -6.76 -20.43
N ARG A 949 2.22 -7.88 -21.05
CA ARG A 949 1.34 -9.00 -21.35
C ARG A 949 1.68 -10.15 -20.41
N PHE A 950 0.67 -10.71 -19.76
CA PHE A 950 0.82 -11.83 -18.84
C PHE A 950 0.61 -13.17 -19.57
N MET A 951 1.02 -14.27 -18.94
CA MET A 951 1.02 -15.60 -19.55
C MET A 951 -0.39 -16.14 -19.88
N ASP A 952 -1.44 -15.59 -19.27
CA ASP A 952 -2.84 -15.87 -19.61
C ASP A 952 -3.37 -15.03 -20.79
N GLY A 953 -2.58 -14.05 -21.26
CA GLY A 953 -2.85 -13.18 -22.39
C GLY A 953 -3.45 -11.81 -22.03
N HIS A 954 -3.76 -11.51 -20.76
CA HIS A 954 -4.24 -10.18 -20.40
C HIS A 954 -3.10 -9.15 -20.42
N GLU A 955 -3.47 -7.86 -20.50
CA GLU A 955 -2.51 -6.76 -20.59
C GLU A 955 -2.77 -5.68 -19.53
N GLU A 956 -1.70 -5.12 -18.98
CA GLU A 956 -1.76 -4.00 -18.04
C GLU A 956 -0.83 -2.86 -18.45
N ASN A 957 -1.23 -1.61 -18.14
CA ASN A 957 -0.28 -0.49 -18.16
C ASN A 957 0.61 -0.57 -16.92
N ILE A 958 1.91 -0.62 -17.14
CA ILE A 958 2.94 -0.83 -16.12
C ILE A 958 3.89 0.36 -16.01
N ALA A 959 3.65 1.48 -16.71
CA ALA A 959 4.57 2.61 -16.74
C ALA A 959 4.87 3.15 -15.32
N SER A 960 3.88 3.26 -14.45
CA SER A 960 4.08 3.69 -13.06
C SER A 960 4.62 2.56 -12.15
N LYS A 961 4.51 1.30 -12.57
CA LYS A 961 4.96 0.10 -11.82
C LYS A 961 6.41 -0.29 -12.12
N CYS A 962 7.04 0.33 -13.11
CA CYS A 962 8.42 0.04 -13.51
C CYS A 962 9.46 0.80 -12.69
N THR A 963 10.62 0.16 -12.54
CA THR A 963 11.86 0.86 -12.18
C THR A 963 12.54 1.36 -13.45
N TYR A 964 13.14 2.55 -13.38
CA TYR A 964 13.78 3.19 -14.53
C TYR A 964 15.24 3.49 -14.24
N SER A 965 16.11 3.13 -15.18
CA SER A 965 17.45 3.68 -15.27
C SER A 965 17.58 4.52 -16.53
N VAL A 966 18.37 5.58 -16.43
CA VAL A 966 18.51 6.60 -17.47
C VAL A 966 20.00 6.76 -17.74
N SER A 967 20.43 6.62 -19.00
CA SER A 967 21.85 6.67 -19.35
C SER A 967 22.50 8.03 -19.10
N ASP A 968 21.73 9.11 -19.18
CA ASP A 968 22.17 10.47 -18.85
C ASP A 968 21.06 11.27 -18.11
N PRO A 969 21.07 11.28 -16.77
CA PRO A 969 20.10 12.03 -15.93
C PRO A 969 20.10 13.56 -16.11
N GLU A 970 21.14 14.12 -16.76
CA GLU A 970 21.24 15.55 -17.07
C GLU A 970 20.43 15.91 -18.32
N VAL A 971 20.23 14.96 -19.24
CA VAL A 971 19.43 15.14 -20.47
C VAL A 971 17.94 15.02 -20.16
N LEU A 972 17.56 13.99 -19.41
CA LEU A 972 16.19 13.75 -18.97
C LEU A 972 16.18 12.94 -17.67
N HIS A 973 15.01 12.80 -17.05
CA HIS A 973 14.80 11.81 -16.00
C HIS A 973 13.40 11.21 -16.14
N VAL A 974 13.20 10.06 -15.50
CA VAL A 974 11.89 9.41 -15.46
C VAL A 974 11.38 9.41 -14.03
N VAL A 975 10.15 9.87 -13.85
CA VAL A 975 9.44 9.86 -12.56
C VAL A 975 8.06 9.28 -12.81
N ASN A 976 7.73 8.17 -12.14
CA ASN A 976 6.43 7.50 -12.23
C ASN A 976 5.97 7.18 -13.67
N GLY A 977 6.91 6.74 -14.51
CA GLY A 977 6.64 6.46 -15.92
C GLY A 977 6.50 7.70 -16.81
N GLN A 978 6.78 8.91 -16.31
CA GLN A 978 6.84 10.12 -17.11
C GLN A 978 8.28 10.55 -17.37
N ILE A 979 8.59 10.87 -18.62
CA ILE A 979 9.87 11.46 -19.03
C ILE A 979 9.77 12.97 -18.88
N VAL A 980 10.74 13.55 -18.18
CA VAL A 980 10.92 14.99 -18.08
C VAL A 980 12.28 15.36 -18.67
N SER A 981 12.26 16.03 -19.82
CA SER A 981 13.48 16.49 -20.48
C SER A 981 14.03 17.76 -19.83
N LYS A 982 15.36 17.82 -19.70
CA LYS A 982 16.09 18.90 -19.03
C LYS A 982 17.04 19.64 -19.96
N LYS A 983 17.74 18.90 -20.82
CA LYS A 983 18.77 19.43 -21.73
C LYS A 983 18.71 18.70 -23.05
N LYS A 984 19.27 19.31 -24.09
CA LYS A 984 19.46 18.67 -25.41
C LYS A 984 20.47 17.52 -25.29
N GLY A 985 20.11 16.35 -25.81
CA GLY A 985 20.94 15.16 -25.84
C GLY A 985 20.16 13.94 -26.30
N GLU A 986 20.83 12.81 -26.40
CA GLU A 986 20.18 11.51 -26.60
C GLU A 986 20.38 10.68 -25.34
N CYS A 987 19.35 9.96 -24.93
CA CYS A 987 19.38 9.16 -23.73
C CYS A 987 18.61 7.84 -23.96
N VAL A 988 19.13 6.76 -23.39
CA VAL A 988 18.43 5.47 -23.31
C VAL A 988 17.78 5.37 -21.94
N ILE A 989 16.50 5.02 -21.93
CA ILE A 989 15.74 4.68 -20.74
C ILE A 989 15.60 3.16 -20.73
N THR A 990 16.06 2.50 -19.67
CA THR A 990 15.78 1.08 -19.43
C THR A 990 14.64 0.98 -18.41
N ALA A 991 13.47 0.57 -18.88
CA ALA A 991 12.32 0.28 -18.03
C ALA A 991 12.38 -1.18 -17.60
N THR A 992 12.25 -1.47 -16.30
CA THR A 992 12.22 -2.83 -15.76
C THR A 992 10.97 -3.04 -14.92
N TYR A 993 10.12 -3.98 -15.36
CA TYR A 993 8.95 -4.45 -14.63
C TYR A 993 9.29 -5.75 -13.91
N ARG A 994 8.78 -5.91 -12.68
CA ARG A 994 8.88 -7.15 -11.92
C ARG A 994 7.48 -7.60 -11.51
N ASP A 995 7.11 -8.82 -11.90
CA ASP A 995 5.81 -9.39 -11.54
C ASP A 995 5.74 -9.84 -10.07
N LEU A 996 4.57 -10.34 -9.64
CA LEU A 996 4.34 -10.75 -8.24
C LEU A 996 5.21 -11.93 -7.79
N LEU A 997 5.66 -12.77 -8.73
CA LEU A 997 6.56 -13.90 -8.48
C LEU A 997 8.04 -13.50 -8.54
N GLY A 998 8.32 -12.24 -8.88
CA GLY A 998 9.67 -11.69 -8.92
C GLY A 998 10.36 -11.83 -10.28
N ASN A 999 9.68 -12.33 -11.31
CA ASN A 999 10.25 -12.37 -12.66
C ASN A 999 10.38 -10.95 -13.20
N ALA A 1000 11.55 -10.62 -13.75
CA ALA A 1000 11.80 -9.33 -14.34
C ALA A 1000 11.77 -9.39 -15.87
N ARG A 1001 11.26 -8.32 -16.48
CA ARG A 1001 11.39 -8.02 -17.91
C ARG A 1001 11.83 -6.58 -18.07
N SER A 1002 12.69 -6.33 -19.05
CA SER A 1002 13.24 -5.00 -19.31
C SER A 1002 13.09 -4.62 -20.78
N LEU A 1003 12.89 -3.33 -21.03
CA LEU A 1003 12.75 -2.73 -22.36
C LEU A 1003 13.56 -1.43 -22.43
N GLU A 1004 14.30 -1.25 -23.52
CA GLU A 1004 15.02 -0.02 -23.79
C GLU A 1004 14.21 0.91 -24.70
N ILE A 1005 14.19 2.20 -24.34
CA ILE A 1005 13.51 3.26 -25.07
C ILE A 1005 14.53 4.38 -25.33
N VAL A 1006 14.71 4.74 -26.60
CA VAL A 1006 15.65 5.78 -27.02
C VAL A 1006 14.93 7.11 -27.15
N VAL A 1007 15.35 8.10 -26.36
CA VAL A 1007 14.77 9.44 -26.38
C VAL A 1007 15.84 10.44 -26.78
N SER A 1008 15.55 11.18 -27.84
CA SER A 1008 16.34 12.36 -28.22
C SER A 1008 15.60 13.62 -27.82
N THR A 1009 16.31 14.58 -27.24
CA THR A 1009 15.73 15.87 -26.84
C THR A 1009 16.29 16.99 -27.74
N THR A 1010 15.43 17.90 -28.15
CA THR A 1010 15.78 18.99 -29.08
C THR A 1010 15.24 20.33 -28.61
N TYR A 1011 15.91 21.43 -29.00
CA TYR A 1011 15.37 22.79 -28.85
C TYR A 1011 14.52 23.20 -30.06
N PHE A 1012 14.48 22.38 -31.11
CA PHE A 1012 13.77 22.70 -32.32
C PHE A 1012 12.28 22.34 -32.18
N PRO A 1013 11.36 23.30 -32.32
CA PRO A 1013 9.96 23.04 -31.98
C PRO A 1013 9.25 22.10 -32.94
N PHE A 1014 9.56 22.17 -34.23
CA PHE A 1014 8.92 21.35 -35.26
C PHE A 1014 9.55 19.95 -35.38
N SER A 1015 9.76 19.28 -34.24
CA SER A 1015 10.25 17.89 -34.17
C SER A 1015 9.18 16.93 -34.69
N ALA A 1016 9.60 15.74 -35.13
CA ALA A 1016 8.63 14.74 -35.61
C ALA A 1016 7.74 14.18 -34.47
N GLY A 1017 8.24 14.18 -33.24
CA GLY A 1017 7.52 13.71 -32.06
C GLY A 1017 6.24 14.50 -31.76
N GLU A 1018 6.21 15.79 -32.11
CA GLU A 1018 5.09 16.71 -31.88
C GLU A 1018 4.13 16.81 -33.09
N PHE A 1019 4.31 15.97 -34.12
CA PHE A 1019 3.49 16.02 -35.33
C PHE A 1019 2.17 15.24 -35.17
N ASN A 1020 1.05 15.94 -35.27
CA ASN A 1020 -0.30 15.38 -35.29
C ASN A 1020 -0.90 15.45 -36.71
N PRO A 1021 -1.10 14.30 -37.40
CA PRO A 1021 -1.69 14.28 -38.74
C PRO A 1021 -3.23 14.46 -38.76
N ASN A 1022 -3.87 14.43 -37.59
CA ASN A 1022 -5.33 14.43 -37.40
C ASN A 1022 -5.82 15.67 -36.66
N ILE A 1023 -5.15 16.82 -36.82
CA ILE A 1023 -5.60 18.08 -36.19
C ILE A 1023 -7.01 18.45 -36.70
N PHE A 1024 -7.28 18.21 -37.99
CA PHE A 1024 -8.64 18.25 -38.54
C PHE A 1024 -8.80 17.22 -39.67
N GLY A 1025 -9.89 16.45 -39.64
CA GLY A 1025 -10.09 15.31 -40.53
C GLY A 1025 -9.16 14.13 -40.19
N THR A 1026 -9.09 13.14 -41.07
CA THR A 1026 -8.18 12.01 -40.92
C THR A 1026 -6.92 12.23 -41.75
N GLY A 1027 -5.78 11.72 -41.30
CA GLY A 1027 -4.52 11.88 -41.98
C GLY A 1027 -3.47 10.88 -41.50
N SER A 1028 -2.42 10.75 -42.29
CA SER A 1028 -1.23 9.95 -41.98
C SER A 1028 0.02 10.79 -42.15
N TYR A 1029 0.96 10.68 -41.22
CA TYR A 1029 2.29 11.23 -41.36
C TYR A 1029 3.33 10.12 -41.28
N ASP A 1030 4.09 9.94 -42.35
CA ASP A 1030 5.22 9.03 -42.38
C ASP A 1030 6.48 9.82 -42.00
N GLU A 1031 7.02 9.56 -40.81
CA GLU A 1031 8.17 10.27 -40.26
C GLU A 1031 9.46 10.04 -41.06
N LYS A 1032 9.69 8.83 -41.58
CA LYS A 1032 10.89 8.48 -42.36
C LYS A 1032 10.96 9.27 -43.66
N THR A 1033 9.82 9.46 -44.31
CA THR A 1033 9.71 10.17 -45.59
C THR A 1033 9.29 11.63 -45.42
N ARG A 1034 8.87 12.03 -44.21
CA ARG A 1034 8.25 13.32 -43.87
C ARG A 1034 7.06 13.66 -44.75
N THR A 1035 6.23 12.66 -45.00
CA THR A 1035 5.08 12.77 -45.91
C THR A 1035 3.80 12.85 -45.11
N LEU A 1036 3.11 13.99 -45.19
CA LEU A 1036 1.73 14.14 -44.71
C LEU A 1036 0.76 13.85 -45.84
N ILE A 1037 -0.25 13.01 -45.57
CA ILE A 1037 -1.44 12.85 -46.40
C ILE A 1037 -2.64 13.17 -45.52
N THR A 1038 -3.46 14.13 -45.93
CA THR A 1038 -4.71 14.46 -45.25
C THR A 1038 -5.92 13.96 -46.04
N SER A 1039 -7.05 13.79 -45.35
CA SER A 1039 -8.36 13.60 -45.94
C SER A 1039 -8.79 14.84 -46.73
N GLN A 1040 -9.90 14.74 -47.46
CA GLN A 1040 -10.49 15.90 -48.12
C GLN A 1040 -10.72 17.03 -47.11
N TYR A 1041 -10.17 18.22 -47.38
CA TYR A 1041 -10.19 19.38 -46.50
C TYR A 1041 -9.51 19.21 -45.12
N GLY A 1042 -8.66 18.18 -44.97
CA GLY A 1042 -7.98 17.88 -43.71
C GLY A 1042 -6.75 18.74 -43.44
N PHE A 1043 -6.34 18.79 -42.16
CA PHE A 1043 -5.20 19.52 -41.64
C PHE A 1043 -4.33 18.62 -40.75
N GLY A 1044 -3.02 18.61 -41.01
CA GLY A 1044 -2.04 17.95 -40.18
C GLY A 1044 -0.80 18.83 -39.99
N GLY A 1045 -0.13 18.69 -38.86
CA GLY A 1045 1.00 19.53 -38.50
C GLY A 1045 1.40 19.40 -37.05
N TRP A 1046 2.06 20.41 -36.53
CA TRP A 1046 2.42 20.51 -35.12
C TRP A 1046 1.34 21.24 -34.36
N LYS A 1047 0.92 20.65 -33.25
CA LYS A 1047 -0.02 21.26 -32.31
C LYS A 1047 0.58 21.14 -30.92
N TYR A 1048 0.77 22.29 -30.28
CA TYR A 1048 1.33 22.38 -28.93
C TYR A 1048 0.23 22.88 -28.00
N ASP A 1049 0.02 22.18 -26.89
CA ASP A 1049 -1.05 22.53 -25.97
C ASP A 1049 -0.80 23.88 -25.29
N SER A 1050 0.44 24.18 -24.87
CA SER A 1050 0.84 25.44 -24.23
C SER A 1050 1.30 26.55 -25.19
N GLY A 1051 1.34 26.27 -26.49
CA GLY A 1051 1.97 27.15 -27.47
C GLY A 1051 3.49 27.21 -27.34
N ILE A 1052 4.16 27.65 -28.41
CA ILE A 1052 5.61 27.82 -28.45
C ILE A 1052 5.96 29.29 -28.69
N ASP A 1053 7.02 29.76 -28.02
CA ASP A 1053 7.55 31.09 -28.23
C ASP A 1053 8.48 31.12 -29.45
N LEU A 1054 7.95 31.68 -30.54
CA LEU A 1054 8.71 31.95 -31.76
C LEU A 1054 9.11 33.44 -31.88
N SER A 1055 8.84 34.26 -30.87
CA SER A 1055 9.08 35.71 -30.90
C SER A 1055 10.57 36.07 -30.97
N GLY A 1056 11.47 35.16 -30.58
CA GLY A 1056 12.92 35.32 -30.76
C GLY A 1056 13.38 35.24 -32.22
N TYR A 1057 12.53 34.73 -33.11
CA TYR A 1057 12.88 34.47 -34.51
C TYR A 1057 12.29 35.51 -35.45
N LYS A 1058 13.03 35.80 -36.51
CA LYS A 1058 12.62 36.71 -37.59
C LYS A 1058 11.80 35.96 -38.62
N GLU A 1059 12.23 34.75 -38.99
CA GLU A 1059 11.71 34.07 -40.17
C GLU A 1059 11.63 32.56 -39.94
N LEU A 1060 10.54 31.94 -40.40
CA LEU A 1060 10.39 30.50 -40.54
C LEU A 1060 10.46 30.14 -42.02
N ILE A 1061 11.51 29.41 -42.41
CA ILE A 1061 11.70 28.90 -43.77
C ILE A 1061 11.14 27.47 -43.83
N VAL A 1062 10.30 27.22 -44.81
CA VAL A 1062 9.71 25.90 -45.07
C VAL A 1062 10.13 25.45 -46.46
N GLU A 1063 10.73 24.26 -46.54
CA GLU A 1063 11.14 23.62 -47.80
C GLU A 1063 10.37 22.31 -47.99
N LEU A 1064 9.85 22.11 -49.19
CA LEU A 1064 9.16 20.91 -49.62
C LEU A 1064 10.05 20.12 -50.59
N GLN A 1065 9.95 18.79 -50.58
CA GLN A 1065 10.72 17.93 -51.48
C GLN A 1065 10.28 18.09 -52.95
N SER A 1066 9.01 18.43 -53.16
CA SER A 1066 8.40 18.65 -54.48
C SER A 1066 7.22 19.61 -54.37
N ALA A 1067 6.86 20.24 -55.49
CA ALA A 1067 5.68 21.10 -55.55
C ALA A 1067 4.40 20.26 -55.39
N GLN A 1068 3.38 20.86 -54.78
CA GLN A 1068 2.13 20.18 -54.43
C GLN A 1068 1.07 20.43 -55.52
N SER A 1069 0.20 19.46 -55.78
CA SER A 1069 -0.83 19.53 -56.84
C SER A 1069 -2.27 19.62 -56.31
N CYS A 1070 -2.44 19.74 -55.00
CA CYS A 1070 -3.73 19.57 -54.31
C CYS A 1070 -4.22 20.84 -53.60
N GLY A 1071 -3.80 22.01 -54.06
CA GLY A 1071 -4.22 23.30 -53.51
C GLY A 1071 -4.03 23.39 -51.99
N ALA A 1072 -2.86 22.98 -51.51
CA ALA A 1072 -2.53 22.99 -50.09
C ALA A 1072 -2.19 24.42 -49.61
N SER A 1073 -2.37 24.67 -48.31
CA SER A 1073 -1.92 25.91 -47.67
C SER A 1073 -1.18 25.60 -46.37
N PHE A 1074 -0.13 26.37 -46.10
CA PHE A 1074 0.54 26.36 -44.80
C PHE A 1074 -0.14 27.35 -43.87
N ARG A 1075 -0.41 26.95 -42.63
CA ARG A 1075 -1.17 27.76 -41.67
C ARG A 1075 -0.48 27.82 -40.32
N ILE A 1076 -0.57 28.98 -39.67
CA ILE A 1076 -0.10 29.24 -38.30
C ILE A 1076 -1.27 29.82 -37.50
N PHE A 1077 -1.42 29.38 -36.26
CA PHE A 1077 -2.43 29.86 -35.32
C PHE A 1077 -1.76 30.24 -34.00
N ASP A 1078 -2.06 31.44 -33.51
CA ASP A 1078 -1.61 31.98 -32.22
C ASP A 1078 -2.63 31.76 -31.09
N GLN A 1079 -3.63 30.92 -31.34
CA GLN A 1079 -4.61 30.46 -30.36
C GLN A 1079 -4.74 28.94 -30.45
N ASN A 1080 -5.00 28.27 -29.33
CA ASN A 1080 -5.23 26.82 -29.28
C ASN A 1080 -6.62 26.43 -29.83
N ASN A 1081 -7.00 26.95 -30.99
CA ASN A 1081 -8.28 26.69 -31.63
C ASN A 1081 -8.11 26.69 -33.15
N TYR A 1082 -8.28 25.53 -33.77
CA TYR A 1082 -8.15 25.37 -35.23
C TYR A 1082 -9.17 26.20 -36.04
N TRP A 1083 -10.30 26.58 -35.43
CA TRP A 1083 -11.38 27.28 -36.12
C TRP A 1083 -11.22 28.79 -36.20
N VAL A 1084 -10.18 29.35 -35.58
CA VAL A 1084 -9.90 30.79 -35.70
C VAL A 1084 -9.21 31.12 -37.01
N SER A 1085 -9.24 32.39 -37.41
CA SER A 1085 -8.56 32.84 -38.63
C SER A 1085 -7.04 32.67 -38.48
N PRO A 1086 -6.38 31.86 -39.32
CA PRO A 1086 -4.93 31.65 -39.24
C PRO A 1086 -4.16 32.70 -40.03
N TYR A 1087 -2.86 32.78 -39.81
CA TYR A 1087 -1.95 33.19 -40.89
C TYR A 1087 -1.95 32.09 -41.95
N MET A 1088 -2.08 32.45 -43.21
CA MET A 1088 -2.18 31.48 -44.31
C MET A 1088 -1.23 31.82 -45.46
N TYR A 1089 -0.48 30.81 -45.90
CA TYR A 1089 0.34 30.85 -47.11
C TYR A 1089 -0.15 29.77 -48.08
N ASN A 1090 -0.75 30.19 -49.20
CA ASN A 1090 -1.23 29.26 -50.23
C ASN A 1090 -0.05 28.71 -51.04
N LEU A 1091 0.07 27.37 -51.11
CA LEU A 1091 1.12 26.70 -51.87
C LEU A 1091 0.68 26.61 -53.33
N ALA A 1092 1.31 27.39 -54.21
CA ALA A 1092 1.08 27.30 -55.64
C ALA A 1092 1.68 26.01 -56.22
N ASN A 1093 1.24 25.60 -57.41
CA ASN A 1093 1.66 24.37 -58.08
C ASN A 1093 3.16 24.29 -58.42
N ASN A 1094 3.95 25.35 -58.16
CA ASN A 1094 5.40 25.41 -58.33
C ASN A 1094 6.17 25.75 -57.03
N THR A 1095 5.49 25.89 -55.88
CA THR A 1095 6.14 26.25 -54.61
C THR A 1095 6.86 25.04 -54.03
N THR A 1096 8.20 25.12 -53.96
CA THR A 1096 9.07 24.15 -53.26
C THR A 1096 9.77 24.74 -52.04
N ARG A 1097 9.71 26.05 -51.86
CA ARG A 1097 10.26 26.79 -50.72
C ARG A 1097 9.51 28.09 -50.53
N PHE A 1098 9.21 28.43 -49.28
CA PHE A 1098 8.67 29.72 -48.89
C PHE A 1098 9.17 30.12 -47.51
N SER A 1099 8.99 31.39 -47.14
CA SER A 1099 9.35 31.89 -45.84
C SER A 1099 8.24 32.74 -45.22
N VAL A 1100 8.16 32.69 -43.90
CA VAL A 1100 7.16 33.37 -43.09
C VAL A 1100 7.88 34.36 -42.18
N ASP A 1101 7.64 35.65 -42.35
CA ASP A 1101 8.16 36.71 -41.48
C ASP A 1101 7.38 36.72 -40.16
N LEU A 1102 7.97 36.10 -39.13
CA LEU A 1102 7.35 35.93 -37.81
C LEU A 1102 7.15 37.27 -37.09
N THR A 1103 7.85 38.33 -37.51
CA THR A 1103 7.72 39.68 -36.92
C THR A 1103 6.52 40.46 -37.43
N LYS A 1104 5.85 39.95 -38.48
CA LYS A 1104 4.73 40.61 -39.15
C LYS A 1104 3.55 39.65 -39.36
N LEU A 1105 3.43 38.62 -38.53
CA LEU A 1105 2.32 37.67 -38.63
C LEU A 1105 0.98 38.40 -38.51
N LYS A 1106 0.10 38.09 -39.45
CA LYS A 1106 -1.28 38.55 -39.46
C LYS A 1106 -2.19 37.42 -39.89
N THR A 1107 -3.37 37.36 -39.30
CA THR A 1107 -4.44 36.47 -39.74
C THR A 1107 -4.89 36.83 -41.17
N GLU A 1108 -5.64 35.94 -41.82
CA GLU A 1108 -6.27 36.22 -43.11
C GLU A 1108 -7.19 37.46 -43.06
N SER A 1109 -7.84 37.71 -41.91
CA SER A 1109 -8.63 38.91 -41.66
C SER A 1109 -7.79 40.19 -41.40
N GLY A 1110 -6.46 40.09 -41.39
CA GLY A 1110 -5.53 41.22 -41.23
C GLY A 1110 -5.20 41.60 -39.79
N GLN A 1111 -5.65 40.84 -38.80
CA GLN A 1111 -5.36 41.05 -37.38
C GLN A 1111 -3.92 40.62 -37.06
N ALA A 1112 -3.19 41.41 -36.27
CA ALA A 1112 -1.83 41.03 -35.83
C ALA A 1112 -1.88 39.79 -34.92
N MET A 1113 -0.93 38.88 -35.12
CA MET A 1113 -0.78 37.67 -34.32
C MET A 1113 0.38 37.78 -33.34
N ASP A 1114 0.31 37.04 -32.23
CA ASP A 1114 1.37 36.98 -31.23
C ASP A 1114 2.34 35.81 -31.49
N PRO A 1115 3.58 36.07 -31.97
CA PRO A 1115 4.55 35.01 -32.22
C PRO A 1115 5.10 34.38 -30.93
N SER A 1116 4.84 34.94 -29.73
CA SER A 1116 5.23 34.32 -28.46
C SER A 1116 4.29 33.19 -28.00
N HIS A 1117 3.15 33.01 -28.68
CA HIS A 1117 2.14 32.02 -28.33
C HIS A 1117 1.62 31.27 -29.58
N ILE A 1118 2.50 30.57 -30.30
CA ILE A 1118 2.10 29.81 -31.49
C ILE A 1118 1.65 28.39 -31.09
N TYR A 1119 0.37 28.07 -31.29
CA TYR A 1119 -0.21 26.79 -30.86
C TYR A 1119 -0.30 25.75 -31.98
N ILE A 1120 -0.60 26.18 -33.21
CA ILE A 1120 -0.80 25.26 -34.33
C ILE A 1120 -0.01 25.76 -35.53
N VAL A 1121 0.78 24.87 -36.13
CA VAL A 1121 1.52 25.13 -37.36
C VAL A 1121 1.41 23.90 -38.24
N GLY A 1122 0.99 24.03 -39.50
CA GLY A 1122 0.79 22.84 -40.32
C GLY A 1122 0.28 23.12 -41.70
N PHE A 1123 -0.20 22.06 -42.34
CA PHE A 1123 -0.65 22.08 -43.72
C PHE A 1123 -2.10 21.64 -43.83
N TRP A 1124 -2.88 22.45 -44.51
CA TRP A 1124 -4.22 22.13 -44.98
C TRP A 1124 -4.18 21.67 -46.44
N SER A 1125 -5.07 20.77 -46.85
CA SER A 1125 -5.18 20.36 -48.26
C SER A 1125 -6.61 20.02 -48.66
N TYR A 1126 -6.92 20.15 -49.96
CA TYR A 1126 -8.14 19.59 -50.56
C TYR A 1126 -8.18 18.04 -50.51
N GLY A 1127 -7.10 17.38 -50.08
CA GLY A 1127 -7.01 15.95 -49.75
C GLY A 1127 -6.38 15.08 -50.83
N GLY A 1128 -6.01 13.85 -50.45
CA GLY A 1128 -5.65 12.76 -51.40
C GLY A 1128 -4.29 12.90 -52.10
N CYS A 1129 -3.41 13.78 -51.62
CA CYS A 1129 -2.08 14.04 -52.18
C CYS A 1129 -0.99 14.02 -51.07
N PRO A 1130 0.27 13.69 -51.41
CA PRO A 1130 1.37 13.69 -50.43
C PRO A 1130 2.09 15.05 -50.31
N ILE A 1131 1.97 15.70 -49.16
CA ILE A 1131 2.77 16.88 -48.79
C ILE A 1131 4.09 16.39 -48.17
N ARG A 1132 5.18 16.52 -48.92
CA ARG A 1132 6.51 16.01 -48.52
C ARG A 1132 7.37 17.13 -47.99
N ILE A 1133 7.50 17.22 -46.67
CA ILE A 1133 8.24 18.28 -45.97
C ILE A 1133 9.73 17.92 -46.00
N LYS A 1134 10.55 18.76 -46.64
CA LYS A 1134 12.00 18.55 -46.68
C LYS A 1134 12.62 19.03 -45.36
N SER A 1135 12.36 20.27 -44.99
CA SER A 1135 12.93 20.93 -43.82
C SER A 1135 12.06 22.11 -43.39
N MET A 1136 12.08 22.40 -42.09
CA MET A 1136 11.65 23.66 -41.52
C MET A 1136 12.82 24.26 -40.76
N THR A 1137 13.02 25.56 -40.86
CA THR A 1137 14.20 26.23 -40.26
C THR A 1137 13.81 27.59 -39.74
N LEU A 1138 14.12 27.85 -38.47
CA LEU A 1138 13.93 29.15 -37.84
C LEU A 1138 15.20 29.99 -37.98
N ILE A 1139 15.05 31.26 -38.34
CA ILE A 1139 16.12 32.24 -38.46
C ILE A 1139 15.92 33.30 -37.37
N GLU A 1140 16.92 33.50 -36.51
CA GLU A 1140 16.86 34.44 -35.38
C GLU A 1140 16.74 35.91 -35.83
N LYS A 1141 16.16 36.75 -34.96
CA LYS A 1141 16.22 38.21 -35.11
C LYS A 1141 17.68 38.66 -34.98
N ALA A 1142 18.25 39.26 -36.02
CA ALA A 1142 19.57 39.87 -35.93
C ALA A 1142 19.55 40.93 -34.79
N PRO A 1143 20.50 40.88 -33.83
CA PRO A 1143 20.53 41.87 -32.77
C PRO A 1143 20.87 43.24 -33.38
N ASN A 1144 20.07 44.26 -33.05
CA ASN A 1144 20.40 45.64 -33.39
C ASN A 1144 21.76 46.02 -32.77
N SER A 1145 22.66 46.52 -33.63
CA SER A 1145 23.94 47.21 -33.38
C SER A 1145 24.95 46.54 -32.43
N ILE A 1146 26.11 46.20 -33.01
CA ILE A 1146 27.39 46.01 -32.32
C ILE A 1146 27.98 47.40 -32.03
N GLU A 1147 28.13 47.76 -30.76
CA GLU A 1147 29.12 48.74 -30.32
C GLU A 1147 30.03 48.07 -29.28
N ASN A 1148 31.33 48.07 -29.55
CA ASN A 1148 32.36 47.62 -28.62
C ASN A 1148 32.40 48.59 -27.43
N LEU A 1149 32.08 48.13 -26.22
CA LEU A 1149 32.45 48.82 -24.99
C LEU A 1149 33.11 47.82 -24.04
N TYR A 1150 34.43 47.69 -24.17
CA TYR A 1150 35.28 47.25 -23.08
C TYR A 1150 35.57 48.50 -22.24
N ASP A 1151 35.14 48.50 -20.97
CA ASP A 1151 35.47 49.53 -19.99
C ASP A 1151 36.28 48.85 -18.88
N ASP A 1152 37.58 49.14 -18.85
CA ASP A 1152 38.58 48.46 -18.01
C ASP A 1152 38.50 48.87 -16.52
N SER A 1153 37.53 49.71 -16.14
CA SER A 1153 37.45 50.29 -14.80
C SER A 1153 36.84 49.38 -13.72
N ASP A 1154 36.38 48.15 -14.05
CA ASP A 1154 35.58 47.29 -13.15
C ASP A 1154 36.13 45.86 -12.96
N ALA A 1155 37.39 45.59 -13.34
CA ALA A 1155 38.00 44.25 -13.39
C ALA A 1155 37.96 43.44 -12.05
N GLY A 1156 37.80 44.11 -10.91
CA GLY A 1156 37.76 43.49 -9.58
C GLY A 1156 36.38 43.06 -9.07
N LYS A 1157 35.28 43.45 -9.73
CA LYS A 1157 33.91 43.10 -9.27
C LYS A 1157 33.52 41.67 -9.61
N LEU A 1158 32.72 41.06 -8.73
CA LEU A 1158 32.06 39.80 -9.00
C LEU A 1158 30.80 40.04 -9.83
N VAL A 1159 30.67 39.29 -10.92
CA VAL A 1159 29.59 39.40 -11.89
C VAL A 1159 29.03 38.03 -12.22
N ASP A 1160 27.74 37.99 -12.51
CA ASP A 1160 27.11 36.83 -13.14
C ASP A 1160 27.29 36.92 -14.66
N VAL A 1161 27.44 35.76 -15.30
CA VAL A 1161 27.49 35.61 -16.75
C VAL A 1161 26.27 34.85 -17.19
N PHE A 1162 25.53 35.40 -18.15
CA PHE A 1162 24.37 34.77 -18.75
C PHE A 1162 24.60 34.58 -20.24
N MET A 1163 23.95 33.61 -20.84
CA MET A 1163 23.75 33.57 -22.29
C MET A 1163 22.71 34.63 -22.70
N MET A 1164 22.63 34.94 -23.99
CA MET A 1164 21.68 35.92 -24.53
C MET A 1164 20.20 35.57 -24.29
N ASN A 1165 19.90 34.30 -23.99
CA ASN A 1165 18.56 33.81 -23.62
C ASN A 1165 18.28 33.89 -22.10
N GLY A 1166 19.11 34.59 -21.33
CA GLY A 1166 18.88 34.81 -19.89
C GLY A 1166 19.30 33.64 -18.99
N ILE A 1167 19.81 32.55 -19.56
CA ILE A 1167 20.34 31.42 -18.77
C ILE A 1167 21.64 31.86 -18.11
N LYS A 1168 21.68 31.83 -16.78
CA LYS A 1168 22.90 32.09 -16.01
C LYS A 1168 23.85 30.90 -16.17
N ILE A 1169 25.04 31.16 -16.69
CA ILE A 1169 26.07 30.14 -16.95
C ILE A 1169 27.28 30.26 -16.03
N ARG A 1170 27.49 31.41 -15.37
CA ARG A 1170 28.45 31.59 -14.28
C ARG A 1170 27.89 32.57 -13.26
N THR A 1171 28.22 32.40 -11.99
CA THR A 1171 27.77 33.31 -10.92
C THR A 1171 28.96 33.84 -10.13
N GLN A 1172 28.90 35.12 -9.74
CA GLN A 1172 29.88 35.76 -8.84
C GLN A 1172 31.35 35.53 -9.25
N VAL A 1173 31.66 35.57 -10.55
CA VAL A 1173 33.05 35.46 -11.05
C VAL A 1173 33.67 36.84 -11.21
N ARG A 1174 34.98 36.98 -11.02
CA ARG A 1174 35.67 38.26 -11.27
C ARG A 1174 35.45 38.67 -12.73
N ALA A 1175 35.12 39.94 -12.98
CA ALA A 1175 34.84 40.44 -14.32
C ALA A 1175 35.99 40.16 -15.32
N ALA A 1176 37.25 40.15 -14.86
CA ALA A 1176 38.41 39.77 -15.68
C ALA A 1176 38.42 38.28 -16.10
N ASP A 1177 37.85 37.39 -15.29
CA ASP A 1177 37.79 35.95 -15.53
C ASP A 1177 36.47 35.51 -16.19
N ALA A 1178 35.50 36.41 -16.31
CA ALA A 1178 34.16 36.13 -16.83
C ALA A 1178 34.18 35.50 -18.23
N TYR A 1179 35.18 35.86 -19.04
CA TYR A 1179 35.35 35.44 -20.43
C TYR A 1179 36.27 34.22 -20.61
N ARG A 1180 36.99 33.82 -19.56
CA ARG A 1180 38.01 32.75 -19.64
C ARG A 1180 37.35 31.44 -20.00
N ASP A 1181 37.87 30.73 -21.00
CA ASP A 1181 37.34 29.42 -21.43
C ASP A 1181 35.89 29.42 -21.96
N LEU A 1182 35.27 30.58 -22.18
CA LEU A 1182 34.03 30.65 -22.94
C LEU A 1182 34.32 30.52 -24.46
N PRO A 1183 33.49 29.79 -25.22
CA PRO A 1183 33.58 29.70 -26.67
C PRO A 1183 33.16 31.03 -27.35
N ASN A 1184 33.45 31.15 -28.65
CA ASN A 1184 33.04 32.33 -29.43
C ASN A 1184 31.53 32.48 -29.37
N GLY A 1185 31.05 33.65 -28.96
CA GLY A 1185 29.63 33.83 -28.65
C GLY A 1185 29.34 35.16 -27.97
N ILE A 1186 28.05 35.40 -27.74
CA ILE A 1186 27.56 36.63 -27.11
C ILE A 1186 26.99 36.27 -25.73
N TYR A 1187 27.44 36.98 -24.71
CA TYR A 1187 27.09 36.75 -23.31
C TYR A 1187 26.62 38.05 -22.65
N ILE A 1188 25.90 37.95 -21.55
CA ILE A 1188 25.58 39.08 -20.67
C ILE A 1188 26.47 38.94 -19.44
N VAL A 1189 27.46 39.81 -19.29
CA VAL A 1189 28.39 39.84 -18.16
C VAL A 1189 28.13 41.12 -17.37
N GLY A 1190 27.75 40.99 -16.09
CA GLY A 1190 27.51 42.17 -15.24
C GLY A 1190 26.45 43.13 -15.78
N LYS A 1191 25.39 42.60 -16.38
CA LYS A 1191 24.30 43.34 -17.07
C LYS A 1191 24.70 44.04 -18.37
N LYS A 1192 25.89 43.79 -18.90
CA LYS A 1192 26.35 44.30 -20.20
C LYS A 1192 26.52 43.16 -21.19
N LYS A 1193 26.17 43.39 -22.46
CA LYS A 1193 26.33 42.42 -23.54
C LYS A 1193 27.78 42.43 -24.01
N VAL A 1194 28.44 41.27 -24.02
CA VAL A 1194 29.84 41.13 -24.41
C VAL A 1194 29.98 40.04 -25.45
N VAL A 1195 30.74 40.34 -26.51
CA VAL A 1195 31.05 39.42 -27.59
C VAL A 1195 32.45 38.86 -27.35
N ILE A 1196 32.54 37.53 -27.23
CA ILE A 1196 33.82 36.82 -27.14
C ILE A 1196 34.16 36.30 -28.53
N ILE A 1197 35.30 36.73 -29.05
CA ILE A 1197 35.88 36.23 -30.29
C ILE A 1197 37.34 35.86 -29.98
N LYS A 1198 37.63 34.57 -29.92
CA LYS A 1198 38.97 33.98 -29.86
C LYS A 1198 39.41 33.55 -31.25
#